data_AF-A0A916VQ31-F1
#
_entry.id   AF-A0A916VQ31-F1
#
_cell.length_a   1.000
_cell.length_b   1.000
_cell.length_c   1.000
_cell.angle_alpha   90.00
_cell.angle_beta   90.00
_cell.angle_gamma   90.00
#
_symmetry.space_group_name_H-M   'P 1'
#
loop_
_entity.id
_entity.type
_entity.pdbx_description
1 polymer ?
#
loop_
_entity_poly.entity_id
_entity_poly.type
_entity_poly.pdbx_seq_one_letter_code
_entity_poly.pdbx_strand_id
1 'polypeptide(L)'
;MITTPQNLAHKEQKPSKLEGIKENSNFLREPLATQLLEDTTHFSEEAVQILKFHGSYQQDNRDNRVKGQEKDYQMMLRTRNPGGFIPPQLFLTLNRLSNEYGNDTLRVTTRQGFQLHGILKKNLKTVISSIIKSMGSTLGACGDLNRNVMSPPAPYKNSREYQYAKDYANRIADLLTPQTGAYYEIWLDGEKVISAEENPEVKAARQLNSNGTTFTNSEEPIYGTHYMPRKFKCAVTVPGDNSVDLYTQDVSLVVITNEAGELEGFNVLAGGGLGRTHRKEETFPCLAQEIGYVAKEDIYELIKAIVATQRDYGDRSNRRHARMKYLLHDWGLEKFKAKLEEYFGKSIAPFKPLPEWKYLDFLGWHEQGDGKLFLGISVENGRVKNEDSFQLKTALRKIVELFQLPMLLTPNHNIILYEIQPQQQQAIEQILAQHGVRKEKDIDPLVRYSMACPALPTCGLAIVESERALPGILGQIRLLLDKVGLEQEHPVIRMTGCPNGCARPYMAELGFVGSAPDAYQIWLGGSPNQTRLAKTYVDKLHINDLEAELESIFIYFKQQRQPDESFGDFCNRVGIEAIRQFVTNYQSSFSMNTDINNSTLTSINSENNNPAVTNVTETTPENKPEEKEVTTNQENDREMNLINTPVNTPVNYPVNPESTPSVTTSTASETQPVNTSVSGEVANTTTTPLPPVGQEASQPTPSNLSPEVAQPTPSSFGQEVSQPTPSNFSPEVGQPTPSSFGQEVSQPTPSNFSPEVGQPPSSSFGQEVSQPTPSNFSPEAGQPPSSSFGQEVSQPTPSNFSPEAGQPNPSNLSPEAGQPTLPEKPKDTSKMRHRVSVRDEIYTKLKEESKRQGKPVVQLATEAIAEYLEKIRNSESSPTADETNFKQE
;
A
#
# COMPACT_ATOMS: atom_id res chain seq x y z
N MET A 1 -34.64 25.64 4.90
CA MET A 1 -35.48 24.89 3.94
C MET A 1 -34.55 24.00 3.13
N ILE A 2 -34.96 22.77 2.82
CA ILE A 2 -34.10 21.81 2.09
C ILE A 2 -34.36 21.98 0.59
N THR A 3 -33.31 22.33 -0.17
CA THR A 3 -33.36 22.35 -1.63
C THR A 3 -33.20 20.93 -2.17
N THR A 4 -34.29 20.37 -2.69
CA THR A 4 -34.28 19.08 -3.38
C THR A 4 -33.30 19.13 -4.57
N PRO A 5 -32.36 18.17 -4.72
CA PRO A 5 -31.52 18.09 -5.90
C PRO A 5 -32.36 17.93 -7.16
N GLN A 6 -32.14 18.77 -8.16
CA GLN A 6 -32.76 18.58 -9.48
C GLN A 6 -32.20 17.32 -10.14
N ASN A 7 -33.05 16.62 -10.91
CA ASN A 7 -32.64 15.47 -11.71
C ASN A 7 -31.62 15.89 -12.78
N LEU A 8 -30.33 15.76 -12.47
CA LEU A 8 -29.26 15.78 -13.46
C LEU A 8 -29.38 14.49 -14.28
N ALA A 9 -29.95 14.62 -15.49
CA ALA A 9 -29.92 13.54 -16.46
C ALA A 9 -28.47 13.11 -16.70
N HIS A 10 -28.15 11.85 -16.40
CA HIS A 10 -26.82 11.29 -16.63
C HIS A 10 -26.51 11.31 -18.13
N LYS A 11 -25.75 12.31 -18.58
CA LYS A 11 -24.97 12.17 -19.82
C LYS A 11 -24.03 10.99 -19.61
N GLU A 12 -24.14 9.98 -20.47
CA GLU A 12 -23.22 8.85 -20.48
C GLU A 12 -21.79 9.36 -20.66
N GLN A 13 -20.97 9.25 -19.61
CA GLN A 13 -19.59 9.71 -19.64
C GLN A 13 -18.73 8.62 -20.28
N LYS A 14 -18.02 8.98 -21.35
CA LYS A 14 -17.17 8.03 -22.10
C LYS A 14 -16.21 7.30 -21.13
N PRO A 15 -16.18 5.96 -21.13
CA PRO A 15 -15.25 5.19 -20.31
C PRO A 15 -13.79 5.58 -20.56
N SER A 16 -12.96 5.43 -19.53
CA SER A 16 -11.52 5.75 -19.63
C SER A 16 -10.82 4.81 -20.62
N LYS A 17 -9.67 5.23 -21.20
CA LYS A 17 -8.91 4.42 -22.18
C LYS A 17 -8.60 2.99 -21.68
N LEU A 18 -8.43 2.80 -20.36
CA LEU A 18 -8.17 1.46 -19.82
C LEU A 18 -9.36 0.50 -19.91
N GLU A 19 -10.61 1.00 -19.93
CA GLU A 19 -11.76 0.10 -20.05
C GLU A 19 -11.75 -0.59 -21.41
N GLY A 20 -11.55 0.17 -22.49
CA GLY A 20 -11.36 -0.39 -23.84
C GLY A 20 -10.09 -1.24 -23.99
N ILE A 21 -8.99 -0.92 -23.29
CA ILE A 21 -7.80 -1.79 -23.27
C ILE A 21 -8.09 -3.13 -22.58
N LYS A 22 -8.88 -3.16 -21.49
CA LYS A 22 -9.32 -4.42 -20.87
C LYS A 22 -10.26 -5.20 -21.80
N GLU A 23 -11.24 -4.51 -22.38
CA GLU A 23 -12.21 -5.08 -23.32
C GLU A 23 -11.53 -5.80 -24.49
N ASN A 24 -10.59 -5.14 -25.16
CA ASN A 24 -9.88 -5.68 -26.32
C ASN A 24 -8.70 -6.60 -25.96
N SER A 25 -8.45 -6.88 -24.68
CA SER A 25 -7.31 -7.72 -24.24
C SER A 25 -7.54 -9.22 -24.34
N ASN A 26 -8.73 -9.70 -24.71
CA ASN A 26 -9.09 -11.12 -24.68
C ASN A 26 -8.82 -11.74 -23.29
N PHE A 27 -9.44 -11.17 -22.25
CA PHE A 27 -9.20 -11.48 -20.83
C PHE A 27 -7.71 -11.42 -20.46
N LEU A 28 -7.10 -10.25 -20.66
CA LEU A 28 -5.74 -9.90 -20.26
C LEU A 28 -4.60 -10.57 -21.05
N ARG A 29 -4.89 -11.20 -22.20
CA ARG A 29 -3.87 -11.79 -23.07
C ARG A 29 -3.11 -10.73 -23.87
N GLU A 30 -3.83 -9.90 -24.63
CA GLU A 30 -3.24 -8.98 -25.61
C GLU A 30 -3.28 -7.50 -25.19
N PRO A 31 -2.40 -6.64 -25.72
CA PRO A 31 -1.24 -6.95 -26.59
C PRO A 31 -0.02 -7.46 -25.81
N LEU A 32 -0.19 -7.90 -24.55
CA LEU A 32 0.93 -8.33 -23.69
C LEU A 32 1.60 -9.61 -24.20
N ALA A 33 0.82 -10.64 -24.58
CA ALA A 33 1.35 -11.92 -25.03
C ALA A 33 2.16 -11.76 -26.33
N THR A 34 1.62 -11.05 -27.33
CA THR A 34 2.36 -10.70 -28.55
C THR A 34 3.64 -9.92 -28.22
N GLN A 35 3.52 -8.81 -27.46
CA GLN A 35 4.68 -7.95 -27.20
C GLN A 35 5.72 -8.57 -26.26
N LEU A 36 5.41 -9.65 -25.53
CA LEU A 36 6.40 -10.38 -24.73
C LEU A 36 7.44 -11.10 -25.60
N LEU A 37 7.07 -11.48 -26.82
CA LEU A 37 7.94 -12.19 -27.77
C LEU A 37 8.81 -11.26 -28.63
N GLU A 38 8.51 -9.97 -28.67
CA GLU A 38 9.27 -8.97 -29.42
C GLU A 38 10.65 -8.70 -28.79
N ASP A 39 11.71 -8.61 -29.60
CA ASP A 39 13.04 -8.18 -29.14
C ASP A 39 13.09 -6.65 -28.99
N THR A 40 12.53 -6.19 -27.87
CA THR A 40 12.58 -4.79 -27.43
C THR A 40 12.96 -4.72 -25.95
N THR A 41 13.39 -3.55 -25.50
CA THR A 41 13.65 -3.24 -24.08
C THR A 41 12.37 -3.12 -23.25
N HIS A 42 11.24 -2.76 -23.90
CA HIS A 42 10.04 -2.29 -23.22
C HIS A 42 8.73 -2.58 -23.97
N PHE A 43 7.63 -2.61 -23.22
CA PHE A 43 6.26 -2.77 -23.71
C PHE A 43 5.61 -1.42 -24.08
N SER A 44 4.65 -1.45 -25.00
CA SER A 44 3.78 -0.30 -25.33
C SER A 44 2.92 0.15 -24.15
N GLU A 45 2.34 1.36 -24.21
CA GLU A 45 1.48 1.89 -23.14
C GLU A 45 0.33 0.94 -22.74
N GLU A 46 -0.18 0.15 -23.68
CA GLU A 46 -1.38 -0.68 -23.53
C GLU A 46 -1.04 -2.04 -22.94
N ALA A 47 -0.01 -2.71 -23.48
CA ALA A 47 0.61 -3.88 -22.84
C ALA A 47 1.08 -3.55 -21.42
N VAL A 48 1.64 -2.35 -21.18
CA VAL A 48 1.99 -1.86 -19.83
C VAL A 48 0.77 -1.76 -18.90
N GLN A 49 -0.47 -1.67 -19.37
CA GLN A 49 -1.64 -1.78 -18.49
C GLN A 49 -1.98 -3.23 -18.16
N ILE A 50 -1.96 -4.13 -19.15
CA ILE A 50 -2.28 -5.55 -19.02
C ILE A 50 -1.22 -6.31 -18.20
N LEU A 51 0.06 -5.94 -18.36
CA LEU A 51 1.20 -6.35 -17.55
C LEU A 51 0.94 -6.20 -16.03
N LYS A 52 0.14 -5.20 -15.64
CA LYS A 52 -0.20 -4.95 -14.24
C LYS A 52 -1.17 -6.00 -13.70
N PHE A 53 -2.01 -6.65 -14.49
CA PHE A 53 -2.89 -7.70 -13.95
C PHE A 53 -2.07 -8.95 -13.59
N HIS A 54 -0.98 -9.17 -14.32
CA HIS A 54 0.06 -10.19 -14.09
C HIS A 54 1.06 -9.82 -12.98
N GLY A 55 0.78 -8.80 -12.17
CA GLY A 55 1.60 -8.43 -11.01
C GLY A 55 2.83 -7.57 -11.30
N SER A 56 3.10 -7.26 -12.56
CA SER A 56 4.31 -6.55 -12.99
C SER A 56 4.06 -5.06 -13.26
N TYR A 57 5.10 -4.24 -13.14
CA TYR A 57 5.11 -2.83 -13.53
C TYR A 57 6.38 -2.54 -14.33
N GLN A 58 6.21 -2.10 -15.58
CA GLN A 58 7.28 -1.39 -16.29
C GLN A 58 7.61 -0.08 -15.54
N GLN A 59 8.90 0.13 -15.35
CA GLN A 59 9.54 1.24 -14.67
C GLN A 59 10.77 1.66 -15.50
N ASP A 60 11.44 2.70 -15.05
CA ASP A 60 12.77 3.06 -15.51
C ASP A 60 13.63 3.54 -14.34
N ASN A 61 14.95 3.35 -14.39
CA ASN A 61 15.84 3.94 -13.40
C ASN A 61 15.91 5.45 -13.62
N ARG A 62 15.30 6.22 -12.73
CA ARG A 62 15.20 7.68 -12.86
C ARG A 62 16.51 8.42 -12.61
N ASP A 63 17.46 7.81 -11.90
CA ASP A 63 18.80 8.40 -11.70
C ASP A 63 19.61 8.35 -13.02
N ASN A 64 19.40 7.31 -13.83
CA ASN A 64 20.08 7.11 -15.13
C ASN A 64 19.45 7.92 -16.29
N ARG A 65 18.54 8.87 -16.03
CA ARG A 65 17.81 9.60 -17.09
C ARG A 65 18.62 10.71 -17.75
N VAL A 66 19.24 10.40 -18.88
CA VAL A 66 19.84 11.40 -19.78
C VAL A 66 18.81 11.88 -20.82
N LYS A 67 18.67 13.20 -21.00
CA LYS A 67 17.73 13.78 -21.97
C LYS A 67 18.12 13.42 -23.41
N GLY A 68 17.24 12.71 -24.12
CA GLY A 68 17.42 12.32 -25.52
C GLY A 68 18.02 10.93 -25.73
N GLN A 69 18.39 10.22 -24.66
CA GLN A 69 18.69 8.79 -24.70
C GLN A 69 17.42 7.97 -24.45
N GLU A 70 17.49 6.66 -24.72
CA GLU A 70 16.46 5.74 -24.23
C GLU A 70 16.50 5.68 -22.70
N LYS A 71 15.38 5.32 -22.08
CA LYS A 71 15.31 5.10 -20.63
C LYS A 71 15.95 3.75 -20.28
N ASP A 72 16.58 3.69 -19.12
CA ASP A 72 17.00 2.45 -18.46
C ASP A 72 15.76 1.66 -17.99
N TYR A 73 15.09 1.00 -18.94
CA TYR A 73 13.82 0.30 -18.74
C TYR A 73 14.00 -1.00 -17.96
N GLN A 74 13.17 -1.16 -16.93
CA GLN A 74 13.15 -2.34 -16.06
C GLN A 74 11.73 -2.66 -15.62
N MET A 75 11.53 -3.84 -15.05
CA MET A 75 10.26 -4.29 -14.52
C MET A 75 10.39 -4.60 -13.02
N MET A 76 9.42 -4.12 -12.25
CA MET A 76 9.17 -4.59 -10.89
C MET A 76 8.09 -5.66 -10.90
N LEU A 77 8.36 -6.76 -10.22
CA LEU A 77 7.37 -7.79 -9.89
C LEU A 77 6.87 -7.58 -8.46
N ARG A 78 5.57 -7.79 -8.21
CA ARG A 78 5.03 -7.97 -6.87
C ARG A 78 4.41 -9.35 -6.72
N THR A 79 4.69 -10.03 -5.63
CA THR A 79 4.07 -11.31 -5.28
C THR A 79 2.70 -11.14 -4.63
N ARG A 80 1.87 -12.18 -4.68
CA ARG A 80 0.60 -12.33 -3.97
C ARG A 80 0.75 -13.44 -2.94
N ASN A 81 0.52 -13.10 -1.68
CA ASN A 81 0.79 -13.90 -0.49
C ASN A 81 -0.26 -13.55 0.59
N PRO A 82 -1.47 -14.14 0.55
CA PRO A 82 -2.53 -13.78 1.48
C PRO A 82 -2.09 -13.99 2.93
N GLY A 83 -2.40 -13.02 3.80
CA GLY A 83 -1.89 -13.00 5.19
C GLY A 83 -0.35 -12.95 5.34
N GLY A 84 0.39 -12.72 4.25
CA GLY A 84 1.85 -12.57 4.26
C GLY A 84 2.66 -13.84 4.10
N PHE A 85 2.04 -15.00 3.84
CA PHE A 85 2.75 -16.28 3.85
C PHE A 85 3.76 -16.46 2.70
N ILE A 86 5.00 -16.79 3.07
CA ILE A 86 6.10 -17.17 2.17
C ILE A 86 6.64 -18.54 2.62
N PRO A 87 6.50 -19.62 1.82
CA PRO A 87 7.17 -20.89 2.11
C PRO A 87 8.69 -20.81 1.86
N PRO A 88 9.51 -21.66 2.49
CA PRO A 88 10.98 -21.66 2.38
C PRO A 88 11.48 -21.63 0.93
N GLN A 89 10.95 -22.53 0.09
CA GLN A 89 11.30 -22.63 -1.33
C GLN A 89 11.03 -21.33 -2.10
N LEU A 90 9.92 -20.64 -1.82
CA LEU A 90 9.61 -19.36 -2.46
C LEU A 90 10.59 -18.28 -2.01
N PHE A 91 10.93 -18.21 -0.71
CA PHE A 91 11.92 -17.22 -0.25
C PHE A 91 13.28 -17.43 -0.91
N LEU A 92 13.80 -18.66 -0.93
CA LEU A 92 15.09 -18.98 -1.56
C LEU A 92 15.07 -18.70 -3.07
N THR A 93 13.97 -19.00 -3.76
CA THR A 93 13.78 -18.65 -5.17
C THR A 93 13.75 -17.13 -5.38
N LEU A 94 13.00 -16.36 -4.59
CA LEU A 94 12.96 -14.90 -4.71
C LEU A 94 14.33 -14.27 -4.41
N ASN A 95 15.04 -14.79 -3.40
CA ASN A 95 16.40 -14.38 -3.04
C ASN A 95 17.35 -14.54 -4.24
N ARG A 96 17.44 -15.76 -4.79
CA ARG A 96 18.22 -16.11 -5.98
C ARG A 96 17.85 -15.26 -7.21
N LEU A 97 16.56 -15.14 -7.53
CA LEU A 97 16.08 -14.36 -8.67
C LEU A 97 16.42 -12.86 -8.55
N SER A 98 16.48 -12.32 -7.33
CA SER A 98 16.93 -10.93 -7.12
C SER A 98 18.43 -10.74 -7.35
N ASN A 99 19.27 -11.79 -7.21
CA ASN A 99 20.68 -11.78 -7.62
C ASN A 99 20.85 -11.95 -9.13
N GLU A 100 20.21 -12.94 -9.73
CA GLU A 100 20.43 -13.32 -11.14
C GLU A 100 19.83 -12.31 -12.14
N TYR A 101 18.67 -11.72 -11.82
CA TYR A 101 17.90 -10.92 -12.77
C TYR A 101 17.45 -9.57 -12.23
N GLY A 102 17.68 -9.28 -10.95
CA GLY A 102 17.23 -8.08 -10.27
C GLY A 102 18.36 -7.20 -9.75
N ASN A 103 18.02 -6.27 -8.86
CA ASN A 103 18.94 -5.30 -8.27
C ASN A 103 19.57 -5.76 -6.93
N ASP A 104 19.81 -7.05 -6.75
CA ASP A 104 20.27 -7.71 -5.51
C ASP A 104 19.40 -7.50 -4.26
N THR A 105 18.21 -6.90 -4.36
CA THR A 105 17.35 -6.63 -3.19
C THR A 105 15.95 -7.23 -3.29
N LEU A 106 15.42 -7.62 -2.14
CA LEU A 106 13.99 -7.87 -1.95
C LEU A 106 13.36 -6.71 -1.17
N ARG A 107 12.10 -6.39 -1.47
CA ARG A 107 11.37 -5.31 -0.81
C ARG A 107 10.05 -5.82 -0.24
N VAL A 108 9.99 -6.04 1.07
CA VAL A 108 8.73 -6.26 1.81
C VAL A 108 7.83 -5.04 1.65
N THR A 109 6.52 -5.20 1.62
CA THR A 109 5.57 -4.12 1.28
C THR A 109 4.53 -3.87 2.36
N THR A 110 3.93 -2.68 2.35
CA THR A 110 2.73 -2.30 3.14
C THR A 110 1.47 -3.14 2.88
N ARG A 111 1.60 -4.27 2.17
CA ARG A 111 0.56 -5.26 1.88
C ARG A 111 1.06 -6.72 1.95
N GLN A 112 2.05 -7.01 2.81
CA GLN A 112 2.44 -8.40 3.12
C GLN A 112 2.82 -9.23 1.87
N GLY A 113 3.59 -8.64 0.98
CA GLY A 113 4.13 -9.30 -0.22
C GLY A 113 5.50 -8.72 -0.56
N PHE A 114 6.32 -9.45 -1.32
CA PHE A 114 7.61 -8.95 -1.81
C PHE A 114 7.46 -8.15 -3.11
N GLN A 115 8.42 -7.26 -3.36
CA GLN A 115 8.74 -6.72 -4.67
C GLN A 115 10.19 -7.04 -5.05
N LEU A 116 10.40 -7.46 -6.29
CA LEU A 116 11.70 -7.54 -6.96
C LEU A 116 11.78 -6.37 -7.95
N HIS A 117 12.94 -5.73 -8.08
CA HIS A 117 13.20 -4.62 -9.01
C HIS A 117 14.39 -4.95 -9.92
N GLY A 118 14.56 -4.22 -11.02
CA GLY A 118 15.67 -4.42 -11.97
C GLY A 118 15.45 -5.48 -13.05
N ILE A 119 14.30 -6.16 -13.11
CA ILE A 119 14.07 -7.26 -14.06
C ILE A 119 13.97 -6.72 -15.49
N LEU A 120 14.89 -7.09 -16.39
CA LEU A 120 14.81 -6.73 -17.81
C LEU A 120 13.70 -7.50 -18.53
N LYS A 121 13.07 -6.90 -19.57
CA LYS A 121 11.94 -7.51 -20.31
C LYS A 121 12.23 -8.95 -20.77
N LYS A 122 13.39 -9.18 -21.39
CA LYS A 122 13.83 -10.50 -21.87
C LYS A 122 13.93 -11.59 -20.78
N ASN A 123 14.12 -11.18 -19.52
CA ASN A 123 14.20 -12.09 -18.37
C ASN A 123 12.83 -12.34 -17.72
N LEU A 124 11.82 -11.51 -18.02
CA LEU A 124 10.57 -11.43 -17.26
C LEU A 124 9.81 -12.75 -17.19
N LYS A 125 9.74 -13.50 -18.31
CA LYS A 125 9.09 -14.82 -18.35
C LYS A 125 9.83 -15.85 -17.49
N THR A 126 11.15 -15.88 -17.53
CA THR A 126 12.00 -16.74 -16.68
C THR A 126 11.79 -16.46 -15.20
N VAL A 127 11.69 -15.19 -14.81
CA VAL A 127 11.50 -14.81 -13.40
C VAL A 127 10.08 -15.14 -12.91
N ILE A 128 9.03 -14.84 -13.69
CA ILE A 128 7.65 -15.15 -13.29
C ILE A 128 7.41 -16.68 -13.28
N SER A 129 7.86 -17.41 -14.29
CA SER A 129 7.75 -18.88 -14.32
C SER A 129 8.47 -19.55 -13.14
N SER A 130 9.67 -19.08 -12.79
CA SER A 130 10.41 -19.56 -11.61
C SER A 130 9.66 -19.32 -10.30
N ILE A 131 8.98 -18.18 -10.16
CA ILE A 131 8.13 -17.87 -9.01
C ILE A 131 6.95 -18.85 -8.94
N ILE A 132 6.25 -19.10 -10.04
CA ILE A 132 5.10 -20.01 -10.07
C ILE A 132 5.52 -21.46 -9.77
N LYS A 133 6.59 -21.94 -10.41
CA LYS A 133 7.17 -23.27 -10.17
C LYS A 133 7.79 -23.44 -8.77
N SER A 134 7.83 -22.38 -7.95
CA SER A 134 8.29 -22.37 -6.56
C SER A 134 7.19 -21.96 -5.56
N MET A 135 5.94 -22.38 -5.80
CA MET A 135 4.77 -22.13 -4.94
C MET A 135 4.36 -20.65 -4.77
N GLY A 136 4.81 -19.76 -5.66
CA GLY A 136 4.47 -18.33 -5.65
C GLY A 136 3.44 -17.94 -6.73
N SER A 137 2.99 -16.69 -6.68
CA SER A 137 2.21 -16.08 -7.76
C SER A 137 2.38 -14.56 -7.76
N THR A 138 2.20 -13.93 -8.92
CA THR A 138 2.11 -12.46 -9.08
C THR A 138 0.72 -12.02 -9.59
N LEU A 139 -0.14 -12.96 -10.02
CA LEU A 139 -1.50 -12.69 -10.49
C LEU A 139 -2.29 -11.83 -9.49
N GLY A 140 -2.87 -10.70 -9.92
CA GLY A 140 -3.66 -9.82 -9.05
C GLY A 140 -2.88 -8.97 -8.03
N ALA A 141 -1.55 -9.14 -7.89
CA ALA A 141 -0.74 -8.28 -7.01
C ALA A 141 -0.76 -6.80 -7.45
N CYS A 142 -1.07 -6.56 -8.73
CA CYS A 142 -1.15 -5.27 -9.40
C CYS A 142 -2.53 -5.12 -10.12
N GLY A 143 -2.65 -4.33 -11.19
CA GLY A 143 -3.88 -4.25 -12.00
C GLY A 143 -5.09 -3.57 -11.32
N ASP A 144 -6.27 -3.69 -11.92
CA ASP A 144 -7.56 -3.31 -11.35
C ASP A 144 -8.36 -4.56 -10.97
N LEU A 145 -7.85 -5.21 -9.94
CA LEU A 145 -8.30 -6.47 -9.33
C LEU A 145 -8.34 -6.31 -7.81
N ASN A 146 -8.84 -7.32 -7.10
CA ASN A 146 -8.48 -7.50 -5.69
C ASN A 146 -6.96 -7.67 -5.57
N ARG A 147 -6.36 -6.94 -4.64
CA ARG A 147 -4.94 -7.01 -4.32
C ARG A 147 -4.68 -8.07 -3.26
N ASN A 148 -3.43 -8.17 -2.81
CA ASN A 148 -3.10 -9.05 -1.70
C ASN A 148 -3.99 -8.78 -0.48
N VAL A 149 -4.64 -9.82 0.05
CA VAL A 149 -5.54 -9.75 1.20
C VAL A 149 -4.68 -9.87 2.46
N MET A 150 -4.88 -8.92 3.38
CA MET A 150 -4.04 -8.81 4.58
C MET A 150 -4.66 -9.53 5.78
N SER A 151 -3.81 -9.91 6.73
CA SER A 151 -4.16 -10.59 7.98
C SER A 151 -3.13 -10.23 9.06
N PRO A 152 -3.47 -10.23 10.35
CA PRO A 152 -2.52 -10.32 11.45
C PRO A 152 -1.36 -11.27 11.13
N PRO A 153 -0.10 -10.81 11.19
CA PRO A 153 1.05 -11.63 10.82
C PRO A 153 1.49 -12.57 11.97
N ALA A 154 0.90 -12.45 13.16
CA ALA A 154 1.20 -13.30 14.31
C ALA A 154 0.73 -14.75 14.11
N PRO A 155 1.64 -15.76 14.16
CA PRO A 155 1.35 -17.16 13.87
C PRO A 155 0.85 -17.96 15.10
N TYR A 156 -0.05 -17.37 15.90
CA TYR A 156 -0.61 -18.01 17.09
C TYR A 156 -1.41 -19.28 16.75
N LYS A 157 -1.25 -20.31 17.58
CA LYS A 157 -1.89 -21.63 17.48
C LYS A 157 -2.91 -21.88 18.60
N ASN A 158 -2.67 -21.28 19.77
CA ASN A 158 -3.59 -21.27 20.90
C ASN A 158 -4.78 -20.31 20.70
N SER A 159 -4.66 -19.29 19.84
CA SER A 159 -5.77 -18.39 19.51
C SER A 159 -6.49 -18.80 18.22
N ARG A 160 -7.78 -19.12 18.32
CA ARG A 160 -8.64 -19.53 17.19
C ARG A 160 -8.96 -18.36 16.25
N GLU A 161 -9.18 -17.16 16.80
CA GLU A 161 -9.51 -15.96 16.02
C GLU A 161 -8.39 -15.55 15.04
N TYR A 162 -7.11 -15.63 15.42
CA TYR A 162 -5.98 -15.38 14.52
C TYR A 162 -5.89 -16.42 13.41
N GLN A 163 -6.21 -17.68 13.71
CA GLN A 163 -6.28 -18.74 12.71
C GLN A 163 -7.43 -18.49 11.72
N TYR A 164 -8.64 -18.14 12.19
CA TYR A 164 -9.74 -17.72 11.32
C TYR A 164 -9.38 -16.47 10.50
N ALA A 165 -8.68 -15.49 11.07
CA ALA A 165 -8.26 -14.29 10.33
C ALA A 165 -7.29 -14.63 9.19
N LYS A 166 -6.37 -15.58 9.41
CA LYS A 166 -5.43 -16.07 8.38
C LYS A 166 -6.15 -16.92 7.33
N ASP A 167 -7.02 -17.84 7.75
CA ASP A 167 -7.82 -18.70 6.88
C ASP A 167 -8.70 -17.87 5.94
N TYR A 168 -9.51 -16.97 6.49
CA TYR A 168 -10.41 -16.15 5.67
C TYR A 168 -9.65 -15.12 4.83
N ALA A 169 -8.46 -14.66 5.23
CA ALA A 169 -7.60 -13.88 4.33
C ALA A 169 -7.17 -14.68 3.09
N ASN A 170 -6.91 -15.98 3.23
CA ASN A 170 -6.70 -16.88 2.09
C ASN A 170 -8.01 -17.12 1.31
N ARG A 171 -9.08 -17.57 1.96
CA ARG A 171 -10.37 -17.87 1.28
C ARG A 171 -10.96 -16.67 0.52
N ILE A 172 -10.84 -15.44 1.04
CA ILE A 172 -11.27 -14.20 0.35
C ILE A 172 -10.29 -13.77 -0.74
N ALA A 173 -9.00 -14.11 -0.64
CA ALA A 173 -8.10 -13.98 -1.78
C ALA A 173 -8.53 -14.97 -2.88
N ASP A 174 -8.67 -16.24 -2.56
CA ASP A 174 -9.03 -17.33 -3.47
C ASP A 174 -10.33 -17.02 -4.20
N LEU A 175 -11.42 -16.71 -3.48
CA LEU A 175 -12.71 -16.28 -4.03
C LEU A 175 -12.57 -15.23 -5.14
N LEU A 176 -11.71 -14.23 -4.90
CA LEU A 176 -11.44 -13.07 -5.75
C LEU A 176 -10.18 -13.22 -6.61
N THR A 177 -9.75 -14.44 -6.91
CA THR A 177 -8.71 -14.73 -7.90
C THR A 177 -9.31 -14.64 -9.31
N PRO A 178 -8.68 -13.93 -10.27
CA PRO A 178 -9.05 -13.98 -11.69
C PRO A 178 -9.12 -15.43 -12.17
N GLN A 179 -10.21 -15.80 -12.85
CA GLN A 179 -10.40 -17.17 -13.36
C GLN A 179 -9.82 -17.37 -14.77
N THR A 180 -9.33 -16.31 -15.42
CA THR A 180 -8.72 -16.41 -16.75
C THR A 180 -7.46 -17.30 -16.80
N GLY A 181 -7.35 -18.08 -17.87
CA GLY A 181 -6.18 -18.90 -18.17
C GLY A 181 -4.94 -18.09 -18.58
N ALA A 182 -5.10 -16.83 -18.99
CA ALA A 182 -4.07 -15.97 -19.56
C ALA A 182 -2.76 -15.93 -18.78
N TYR A 183 -2.83 -15.97 -17.44
CA TYR A 183 -1.65 -15.95 -16.58
C TYR A 183 -0.75 -17.19 -16.74
N TYR A 184 -1.33 -18.38 -16.85
CA TYR A 184 -0.53 -19.61 -17.06
C TYR A 184 -0.20 -19.84 -18.54
N GLU A 185 -1.08 -19.40 -19.46
CA GLU A 185 -0.80 -19.40 -20.90
C GLU A 185 0.44 -18.56 -21.25
N ILE A 186 0.54 -17.32 -20.76
CA ILE A 186 1.67 -16.42 -21.07
C ILE A 186 2.96 -16.87 -20.38
N TRP A 187 2.90 -17.14 -19.06
CA TRP A 187 4.11 -17.32 -18.25
C TRP A 187 4.60 -18.77 -18.20
N LEU A 188 3.77 -19.75 -18.52
CA LEU A 188 4.10 -21.18 -18.48
C LEU A 188 3.76 -21.94 -19.77
N ASP A 189 3.39 -21.24 -20.85
CA ASP A 189 2.99 -21.87 -22.13
C ASP A 189 1.82 -22.86 -21.99
N GLY A 190 0.96 -22.63 -20.98
CA GLY A 190 -0.18 -23.49 -20.65
C GLY A 190 0.14 -24.72 -19.79
N GLU A 191 1.38 -24.90 -19.32
CA GLU A 191 1.72 -25.97 -18.37
C GLU A 191 0.86 -25.86 -17.09
N LYS A 192 0.19 -26.96 -16.72
CA LYS A 192 -0.53 -27.06 -15.44
C LYS A 192 0.45 -27.24 -14.29
N VAL A 193 0.48 -26.29 -13.36
CA VAL A 193 1.24 -26.40 -12.11
C VAL A 193 0.33 -26.92 -11.00
N ILE A 194 0.91 -27.73 -10.10
CA ILE A 194 0.24 -28.24 -8.91
C ILE A 194 0.02 -27.06 -7.95
N SER A 195 -1.20 -26.54 -7.89
CA SER A 195 -1.65 -25.66 -6.80
C SER A 195 -2.09 -26.50 -5.60
N ALA A 196 -2.19 -25.87 -4.43
CA ALA A 196 -3.02 -26.42 -3.37
C ALA A 196 -4.48 -26.54 -3.85
N GLU A 197 -5.26 -27.45 -3.27
CA GLU A 197 -6.68 -27.51 -3.58
C GLU A 197 -7.43 -26.35 -2.92
N GLU A 198 -8.03 -25.48 -3.72
CA GLU A 198 -8.91 -24.41 -3.25
C GLU A 198 -10.12 -24.98 -2.50
N ASN A 199 -10.49 -24.35 -1.39
CA ASN A 199 -11.56 -24.81 -0.50
C ASN A 199 -12.91 -25.01 -1.27
N PRO A 200 -13.62 -26.15 -1.09
CA PRO A 200 -14.89 -26.43 -1.76
C PRO A 200 -15.99 -25.38 -1.56
N GLU A 201 -16.08 -24.76 -0.38
CA GLU A 201 -17.01 -23.65 -0.11
C GLU A 201 -16.72 -22.46 -1.03
N VAL A 202 -15.44 -22.14 -1.25
CA VAL A 202 -14.99 -21.01 -2.07
C VAL A 202 -15.27 -21.26 -3.55
N LYS A 203 -15.02 -22.49 -4.04
CA LYS A 203 -15.40 -22.93 -5.38
C LYS A 203 -16.91 -22.77 -5.62
N ALA A 204 -17.72 -23.33 -4.72
CA ALA A 204 -19.18 -23.26 -4.80
C ALA A 204 -19.68 -21.82 -4.72
N ALA A 205 -19.15 -21.02 -3.77
CA ALA A 205 -19.51 -19.62 -3.62
C ALA A 205 -19.14 -18.78 -4.86
N ARG A 206 -18.03 -19.05 -5.55
CA ARG A 206 -17.69 -18.34 -6.80
C ARG A 206 -18.67 -18.65 -7.93
N GLN A 207 -19.17 -19.89 -8.02
CA GLN A 207 -20.10 -20.33 -9.06
C GLN A 207 -21.55 -19.93 -8.79
N LEU A 208 -21.93 -19.75 -7.51
CA LEU A 208 -23.28 -19.41 -7.09
C LEU A 208 -23.69 -17.99 -7.49
N ASN A 209 -24.66 -17.87 -8.41
CA ASN A 209 -25.22 -16.59 -8.86
C ASN A 209 -26.60 -16.29 -8.24
N SER A 210 -26.65 -15.95 -6.95
CA SER A 210 -27.92 -15.73 -6.23
C SER A 210 -28.71 -14.53 -6.80
N ASN A 211 -28.08 -13.35 -6.86
CA ASN A 211 -28.74 -12.08 -7.19
C ASN A 211 -27.89 -11.25 -8.19
N GLY A 212 -27.48 -11.85 -9.32
CA GLY A 212 -26.70 -11.14 -10.35
C GLY A 212 -25.27 -10.74 -9.95
N THR A 213 -24.73 -11.35 -8.89
CA THR A 213 -23.36 -11.09 -8.44
C THR A 213 -22.29 -11.65 -9.39
N THR A 214 -22.66 -12.55 -10.31
CA THR A 214 -21.74 -13.08 -11.34
C THR A 214 -22.35 -13.07 -12.75
N PHE A 215 -21.50 -13.07 -13.77
CA PHE A 215 -21.88 -13.23 -15.18
C PHE A 215 -21.91 -14.71 -15.56
N THR A 216 -23.01 -15.16 -16.18
CA THR A 216 -23.06 -16.46 -16.85
C THR A 216 -22.24 -16.44 -18.14
N ASN A 217 -21.66 -17.59 -18.50
CA ASN A 217 -20.91 -17.78 -19.75
C ASN A 217 -19.70 -16.84 -19.97
N SER A 218 -19.11 -16.32 -18.88
CA SER A 218 -17.90 -15.49 -18.89
C SER A 218 -16.67 -16.30 -18.44
N GLU A 219 -15.51 -16.09 -19.05
CA GLU A 219 -14.21 -16.61 -18.54
C GLU A 219 -13.91 -16.04 -17.13
N GLU A 220 -14.48 -14.88 -16.80
CA GLU A 220 -14.40 -14.25 -15.49
C GLU A 220 -15.80 -14.11 -14.87
N PRO A 221 -16.26 -15.05 -14.03
CA PRO A 221 -17.61 -15.03 -13.47
C PRO A 221 -17.88 -13.82 -12.55
N ILE A 222 -16.96 -13.50 -11.63
CA ILE A 222 -17.11 -12.34 -10.74
C ILE A 222 -16.72 -11.04 -11.44
N TYR A 223 -15.63 -11.05 -12.21
CA TYR A 223 -15.03 -9.82 -12.74
C TYR A 223 -15.60 -9.34 -14.07
N GLY A 224 -16.00 -10.26 -14.95
CA GLY A 224 -16.38 -9.96 -16.33
C GLY A 224 -15.26 -9.34 -17.16
N THR A 225 -15.54 -9.12 -18.45
CA THR A 225 -14.62 -8.53 -19.45
C THR A 225 -13.91 -7.26 -18.98
N HIS A 226 -14.59 -6.42 -18.18
CA HIS A 226 -14.10 -5.12 -17.75
C HIS A 226 -13.40 -5.12 -16.38
N TYR A 227 -13.31 -6.26 -15.67
CA TYR A 227 -12.76 -6.35 -14.31
C TYR A 227 -13.27 -5.24 -13.38
N MET A 228 -12.51 -4.83 -12.36
CA MET A 228 -12.90 -3.70 -11.50
C MET A 228 -12.65 -2.34 -12.20
N PRO A 229 -13.36 -1.26 -11.83
CA PRO A 229 -13.01 0.11 -12.25
C PRO A 229 -11.62 0.52 -11.74
N ARG A 230 -11.24 0.01 -10.56
CA ARG A 230 -9.92 0.25 -9.96
C ARG A 230 -9.52 -0.89 -9.02
N LYS A 231 -8.23 -0.94 -8.66
CA LYS A 231 -7.70 -1.77 -7.56
C LYS A 231 -8.67 -1.82 -6.37
N PHE A 232 -8.89 -3.03 -5.86
CA PHE A 232 -9.70 -3.31 -4.67
C PHE A 232 -8.79 -3.92 -3.60
N LYS A 233 -9.03 -3.65 -2.32
CA LYS A 233 -8.21 -4.11 -1.21
C LYS A 233 -9.08 -4.73 -0.12
N CYS A 234 -8.76 -5.95 0.29
CA CYS A 234 -9.32 -6.54 1.50
C CYS A 234 -8.27 -6.62 2.63
N ALA A 235 -8.74 -6.62 3.88
CA ALA A 235 -8.03 -7.19 5.02
C ALA A 235 -9.01 -8.02 5.87
N VAL A 236 -8.47 -8.94 6.65
CA VAL A 236 -9.15 -9.61 7.76
C VAL A 236 -8.33 -9.31 9.02
N THR A 237 -8.96 -9.18 10.18
CA THR A 237 -8.28 -9.03 11.48
C THR A 237 -9.13 -9.58 12.62
N VAL A 238 -8.58 -9.57 13.83
CA VAL A 238 -9.25 -9.94 15.08
C VAL A 238 -9.62 -8.67 15.88
N PRO A 239 -10.54 -8.74 16.86
CA PRO A 239 -10.90 -7.60 17.69
C PRO A 239 -9.67 -7.02 18.43
N GLY A 240 -9.42 -5.72 18.24
CA GLY A 240 -8.31 -5.00 18.89
C GLY A 240 -6.96 -5.01 18.14
N ASP A 241 -6.73 -5.90 17.16
CA ASP A 241 -5.51 -5.87 16.32
C ASP A 241 -5.70 -4.96 15.09
N ASN A 242 -5.02 -3.81 15.05
CA ASN A 242 -4.97 -2.92 13.88
C ASN A 242 -3.60 -2.90 13.17
N SER A 243 -2.80 -3.96 13.29
CA SER A 243 -1.58 -4.16 12.50
C SER A 243 -1.83 -4.05 10.99
N VAL A 244 -3.03 -4.46 10.53
CA VAL A 244 -3.47 -4.37 9.12
C VAL A 244 -3.93 -2.97 8.67
N ASP A 245 -4.02 -1.98 9.56
CA ASP A 245 -4.49 -0.60 9.25
C ASP A 245 -5.87 -0.63 8.57
N LEU A 246 -6.86 -1.23 9.26
CA LEU A 246 -8.11 -1.75 8.71
C LEU A 246 -9.01 -0.68 8.09
N TYR A 247 -8.94 0.56 8.56
CA TYR A 247 -9.70 1.67 8.00
C TYR A 247 -9.20 2.11 6.60
N THR A 248 -8.07 1.59 6.09
CA THR A 248 -7.45 2.03 4.81
C THR A 248 -7.71 1.11 3.61
N GLN A 249 -8.58 0.11 3.79
CA GLN A 249 -8.95 -0.92 2.81
C GLN A 249 -10.26 -0.58 2.09
N ASP A 250 -10.50 -1.17 0.90
CA ASP A 250 -11.84 -1.08 0.30
C ASP A 250 -12.84 -1.89 1.14
N VAL A 251 -12.43 -3.05 1.69
CA VAL A 251 -13.18 -3.83 2.69
C VAL A 251 -12.24 -4.31 3.81
N SER A 252 -12.71 -4.30 5.05
CA SER A 252 -12.07 -4.97 6.18
C SER A 252 -13.07 -5.84 6.92
N LEU A 253 -12.66 -7.07 7.24
CA LEU A 253 -13.41 -8.03 8.04
C LEU A 253 -12.78 -8.13 9.43
N VAL A 254 -13.59 -8.10 10.48
CA VAL A 254 -13.17 -8.38 11.85
C VAL A 254 -13.83 -9.68 12.29
N VAL A 255 -13.03 -10.69 12.60
CA VAL A 255 -13.47 -11.99 13.11
C VAL A 255 -14.26 -11.80 14.41
N ILE A 256 -15.43 -12.42 14.50
CA ILE A 256 -16.21 -12.51 15.75
C ILE A 256 -16.36 -13.98 16.14
N THR A 257 -15.97 -14.31 17.37
CA THR A 257 -16.15 -15.63 17.96
C THR A 257 -17.08 -15.59 19.17
N ASN A 258 -17.67 -16.74 19.51
CA ASN A 258 -18.34 -16.95 20.79
C ASN A 258 -17.33 -17.10 21.95
N GLU A 259 -17.82 -17.28 23.18
CA GLU A 259 -16.98 -17.47 24.38
C GLU A 259 -16.09 -18.73 24.32
N ALA A 260 -16.47 -19.74 23.52
CA ALA A 260 -15.66 -20.93 23.25
C ALA A 260 -14.61 -20.72 22.13
N GLY A 261 -14.45 -19.49 21.62
CA GLY A 261 -13.53 -19.16 20.53
C GLY A 261 -13.94 -19.76 19.17
N GLU A 262 -15.19 -20.18 19.00
CA GLU A 262 -15.71 -20.68 17.73
C GLU A 262 -16.21 -19.51 16.88
N LEU A 263 -15.96 -19.54 15.57
CA LEU A 263 -16.40 -18.48 14.67
C LEU A 263 -17.92 -18.37 14.65
N GLU A 264 -18.46 -17.17 14.89
CA GLU A 264 -19.87 -16.83 14.63
C GLU A 264 -20.03 -16.16 13.26
N GLY A 265 -19.06 -15.30 12.89
CA GLY A 265 -19.17 -14.47 11.71
C GLY A 265 -18.21 -13.27 11.74
N PHE A 266 -18.60 -12.20 11.07
CA PHE A 266 -17.71 -11.07 10.78
C PHE A 266 -18.42 -9.73 10.95
N ASN A 267 -17.75 -8.81 11.65
CA ASN A 267 -18.01 -7.39 11.52
C ASN A 267 -17.35 -6.87 10.24
N VAL A 268 -18.02 -5.98 9.52
CA VAL A 268 -17.63 -5.56 8.16
C VAL A 268 -17.53 -4.04 8.09
N LEU A 269 -16.39 -3.54 7.63
CA LEU A 269 -16.16 -2.14 7.28
C LEU A 269 -15.85 -2.02 5.79
N ALA A 270 -16.30 -0.96 5.13
CA ALA A 270 -16.04 -0.74 3.70
C ALA A 270 -15.86 0.74 3.32
N GLY A 271 -15.24 0.99 2.17
CA GLY A 271 -15.09 2.34 1.60
C GLY A 271 -13.83 3.10 2.02
N GLY A 272 -12.81 2.45 2.59
CA GLY A 272 -11.55 3.10 2.93
C GLY A 272 -10.61 3.33 1.74
N GLY A 273 -9.75 4.34 1.82
CA GLY A 273 -8.69 4.51 0.82
C GLY A 273 -7.94 5.83 0.82
N LEU A 274 -6.62 5.71 0.84
CA LEU A 274 -5.72 6.84 1.10
C LEU A 274 -5.29 7.69 -0.10
N GLY A 275 -5.31 7.17 -1.33
CA GLY A 275 -4.77 7.93 -2.47
C GLY A 275 -5.56 9.20 -2.79
N ARG A 276 -4.86 10.34 -2.92
CA ARG A 276 -5.36 11.62 -3.45
C ARG A 276 -4.41 12.21 -4.49
N THR A 277 -4.77 13.38 -5.02
CA THR A 277 -3.95 14.23 -5.89
C THR A 277 -3.79 15.60 -5.23
N HIS A 278 -2.61 16.23 -5.30
CA HIS A 278 -2.43 17.60 -4.79
C HIS A 278 -3.26 18.62 -5.60
N ARG A 279 -3.79 19.64 -4.91
CA ARG A 279 -4.57 20.76 -5.49
C ARG A 279 -5.81 20.30 -6.26
N LYS A 280 -6.44 19.24 -5.75
CA LYS A 280 -7.57 18.51 -6.32
C LYS A 280 -8.35 17.86 -5.18
N GLU A 281 -9.04 18.70 -4.43
CA GLU A 281 -9.68 18.32 -3.18
C GLU A 281 -10.98 17.54 -3.40
N GLU A 282 -11.41 17.36 -4.65
CA GLU A 282 -12.31 16.27 -5.04
C GLU A 282 -11.66 14.89 -4.87
N THR A 283 -10.37 14.83 -4.51
CA THR A 283 -9.67 13.63 -4.09
C THR A 283 -9.07 13.79 -2.70
N PHE A 284 -9.53 12.96 -1.75
CA PHE A 284 -9.24 13.05 -0.32
C PHE A 284 -8.96 11.65 0.25
N PRO A 285 -8.11 11.45 1.28
CA PRO A 285 -8.04 10.18 2.01
C PRO A 285 -9.37 9.94 2.76
N CYS A 286 -9.77 8.67 2.92
CA CYS A 286 -11.01 8.31 3.61
C CYS A 286 -10.80 7.03 4.45
N LEU A 287 -11.50 6.96 5.59
CA LEU A 287 -11.60 5.78 6.46
C LEU A 287 -12.76 4.88 5.97
N ALA A 288 -12.64 3.57 6.17
CA ALA A 288 -13.76 2.66 5.97
C ALA A 288 -14.86 2.91 7.02
N GLN A 289 -16.12 2.84 6.60
CA GLN A 289 -17.30 3.00 7.44
C GLN A 289 -17.84 1.62 7.84
N GLU A 290 -18.47 1.54 9.01
CA GLU A 290 -19.10 0.32 9.52
C GLU A 290 -20.35 -0.02 8.69
N ILE A 291 -20.36 -1.21 8.08
CA ILE A 291 -21.48 -1.68 7.26
C ILE A 291 -22.46 -2.49 8.13
N GLY A 292 -21.93 -3.36 8.98
CA GLY A 292 -22.70 -4.20 9.88
C GLY A 292 -22.01 -5.53 10.18
N TYR A 293 -22.81 -6.51 10.62
CA TYR A 293 -22.40 -7.87 10.92
C TYR A 293 -23.07 -8.87 9.95
N VAL A 294 -22.35 -9.95 9.60
CA VAL A 294 -22.90 -11.14 8.93
C VAL A 294 -22.40 -12.43 9.58
N ALA A 295 -23.18 -13.50 9.47
CA ALA A 295 -22.78 -14.83 9.90
C ALA A 295 -21.64 -15.38 9.02
N LYS A 296 -20.90 -16.38 9.50
CA LYS A 296 -19.73 -16.96 8.79
C LYS A 296 -20.11 -17.67 7.49
N GLU A 297 -21.33 -18.17 7.39
CA GLU A 297 -21.90 -18.83 6.21
C GLU A 297 -22.12 -17.83 5.06
N ASP A 298 -22.50 -16.60 5.41
CA ASP A 298 -22.89 -15.54 4.47
C ASP A 298 -21.71 -14.77 3.85
N ILE A 299 -20.51 -14.93 4.39
CA ILE A 299 -19.41 -13.97 4.14
C ILE A 299 -18.95 -13.93 2.68
N TYR A 300 -18.94 -15.06 1.97
CA TYR A 300 -18.57 -15.10 0.56
C TYR A 300 -19.63 -14.41 -0.32
N GLU A 301 -20.90 -14.50 0.07
CA GLU A 301 -22.03 -13.87 -0.64
C GLU A 301 -22.01 -12.36 -0.44
N LEU A 302 -21.78 -11.89 0.80
CA LEU A 302 -21.58 -10.47 1.06
C LEU A 302 -20.35 -9.92 0.32
N ILE A 303 -19.22 -10.62 0.33
CA ILE A 303 -18.01 -10.16 -0.39
C ILE A 303 -18.25 -10.07 -1.90
N LYS A 304 -18.94 -11.05 -2.50
CA LYS A 304 -19.41 -10.94 -3.90
C LYS A 304 -20.34 -9.75 -4.10
N ALA A 305 -21.25 -9.48 -3.17
CA ALA A 305 -22.20 -8.37 -3.26
C ALA A 305 -21.50 -6.99 -3.18
N ILE A 306 -20.49 -6.81 -2.33
CA ILE A 306 -19.67 -5.58 -2.28
C ILE A 306 -18.87 -5.43 -3.57
N VAL A 307 -18.27 -6.53 -4.06
CA VAL A 307 -17.51 -6.52 -5.32
C VAL A 307 -18.41 -6.20 -6.51
N ALA A 308 -19.62 -6.78 -6.61
CA ALA A 308 -20.59 -6.47 -7.64
C ALA A 308 -21.05 -4.99 -7.59
N THR A 309 -21.38 -4.48 -6.39
CA THR A 309 -21.73 -3.07 -6.18
C THR A 309 -20.63 -2.13 -6.71
N GLN A 310 -19.36 -2.39 -6.39
CA GLN A 310 -18.24 -1.58 -6.90
C GLN A 310 -17.91 -1.85 -8.39
N ARG A 311 -18.15 -3.06 -8.89
CA ARG A 311 -17.94 -3.44 -10.30
C ARG A 311 -18.92 -2.71 -11.21
N ASP A 312 -20.18 -2.63 -10.81
CA ASP A 312 -21.27 -2.18 -11.67
C ASP A 312 -21.55 -0.68 -11.53
N TYR A 313 -21.34 -0.10 -10.33
CA TYR A 313 -21.61 1.33 -10.06
C TYR A 313 -20.37 2.20 -9.81
N GLY A 314 -19.17 1.61 -9.66
CA GLY A 314 -17.93 2.37 -9.47
C GLY A 314 -17.49 3.09 -10.75
N ASP A 315 -17.13 4.37 -10.64
CA ASP A 315 -16.81 5.23 -11.78
C ASP A 315 -15.71 4.66 -12.72
N ARG A 316 -16.07 4.42 -13.98
CA ARG A 316 -15.17 3.93 -15.04
C ARG A 316 -14.68 5.02 -16.01
N SER A 317 -15.18 6.24 -15.87
CA SER A 317 -14.79 7.42 -16.67
C SER A 317 -13.57 8.13 -16.06
N ASN A 318 -13.58 8.45 -14.77
CA ASN A 318 -12.50 9.14 -14.08
C ASN A 318 -11.73 8.20 -13.14
N ARG A 319 -10.57 7.72 -13.60
CA ARG A 319 -9.69 6.79 -12.85
C ARG A 319 -9.09 7.33 -11.54
N ARG A 320 -9.28 8.61 -11.22
CA ARG A 320 -8.95 9.20 -9.90
C ARG A 320 -10.08 9.01 -8.89
N HIS A 321 -11.31 8.90 -9.39
CA HIS A 321 -12.57 8.76 -8.65
C HIS A 321 -13.08 7.29 -8.63
N ALA A 322 -12.52 6.42 -9.47
CA ALA A 322 -12.85 4.99 -9.62
C ALA A 322 -12.70 4.05 -8.39
N ARG A 323 -12.48 4.54 -7.16
CA ARG A 323 -12.33 3.72 -5.93
C ARG A 323 -13.63 3.72 -5.13
N MET A 324 -13.93 2.60 -4.45
CA MET A 324 -15.21 2.41 -3.76
C MET A 324 -15.50 3.45 -2.66
N LYS A 325 -14.46 4.06 -2.08
CA LYS A 325 -14.61 5.20 -1.17
C LYS A 325 -15.43 6.36 -1.75
N TYR A 326 -15.34 6.61 -3.06
CA TYR A 326 -16.06 7.68 -3.74
C TYR A 326 -17.51 7.26 -4.01
N LEU A 327 -17.72 6.02 -4.47
CA LEU A 327 -19.07 5.45 -4.63
C LEU A 327 -19.86 5.50 -3.32
N LEU A 328 -19.23 5.11 -2.20
CA LEU A 328 -19.86 5.14 -0.87
C LEU A 328 -20.04 6.58 -0.36
N HIS A 329 -19.07 7.46 -0.56
CA HIS A 329 -19.18 8.89 -0.22
C HIS A 329 -20.35 9.58 -0.95
N ASP A 330 -20.43 9.43 -2.27
CA ASP A 330 -21.39 10.12 -3.13
C ASP A 330 -22.83 9.57 -2.99
N TRP A 331 -22.97 8.32 -2.54
CA TRP A 331 -24.27 7.71 -2.27
C TRP A 331 -24.71 7.89 -0.82
N GLY A 332 -23.78 8.03 0.11
CA GLY A 332 -24.01 7.87 1.55
C GLY A 332 -24.18 6.40 1.94
N LEU A 333 -23.94 6.12 3.23
CA LEU A 333 -23.95 4.77 3.79
C LEU A 333 -25.28 4.03 3.54
N GLU A 334 -26.41 4.67 3.78
CA GLU A 334 -27.74 4.05 3.66
C GLU A 334 -28.04 3.53 2.25
N LYS A 335 -27.79 4.35 1.22
CA LYS A 335 -27.99 3.95 -0.18
C LYS A 335 -26.99 2.88 -0.62
N PHE A 336 -25.75 2.95 -0.13
CA PHE A 336 -24.74 1.92 -0.38
C PHE A 336 -25.14 0.58 0.25
N LYS A 337 -25.62 0.59 1.50
CA LYS A 337 -26.15 -0.58 2.20
C LYS A 337 -27.38 -1.16 1.50
N ALA A 338 -28.37 -0.35 1.14
CA ALA A 338 -29.56 -0.82 0.43
C ALA A 338 -29.20 -1.54 -0.88
N LYS A 339 -28.32 -0.96 -1.71
CA LYS A 339 -27.86 -1.64 -2.94
C LYS A 339 -27.04 -2.90 -2.66
N LEU A 340 -26.24 -2.90 -1.60
CA LEU A 340 -25.48 -4.07 -1.17
C LEU A 340 -26.42 -5.22 -0.74
N GLU A 341 -27.49 -4.90 -0.02
CA GLU A 341 -28.52 -5.87 0.41
C GLU A 341 -29.32 -6.44 -0.78
N GLU A 342 -29.53 -5.69 -1.87
CA GLU A 342 -30.09 -6.23 -3.12
C GLU A 342 -29.22 -7.33 -3.73
N TYR A 343 -27.90 -7.13 -3.82
CA TYR A 343 -26.97 -8.15 -4.34
C TYR A 343 -26.74 -9.31 -3.36
N PHE A 344 -26.82 -9.05 -2.05
CA PHE A 344 -26.66 -10.05 -1.00
C PHE A 344 -27.92 -10.91 -0.82
N GLY A 345 -29.12 -10.35 -1.06
CA GLY A 345 -30.42 -11.03 -0.94
C GLY A 345 -30.90 -11.21 0.50
N LYS A 346 -30.24 -10.57 1.47
CA LYS A 346 -30.49 -10.65 2.92
C LYS A 346 -30.20 -9.26 3.52
N SER A 347 -30.84 -8.92 4.64
CA SER A 347 -30.48 -7.74 5.42
C SER A 347 -29.19 -7.96 6.20
N ILE A 348 -28.38 -6.93 6.36
CA ILE A 348 -27.12 -6.94 7.12
C ILE A 348 -27.41 -6.56 8.57
N ALA A 349 -27.00 -7.39 9.52
CA ALA A 349 -27.25 -7.15 10.94
C ALA A 349 -26.46 -5.92 11.47
N PRO A 350 -26.87 -5.31 12.59
CA PRO A 350 -26.11 -4.24 13.22
C PRO A 350 -24.66 -4.65 13.52
N PHE A 351 -23.72 -3.70 13.41
CA PHE A 351 -22.31 -3.92 13.73
C PHE A 351 -22.17 -4.25 15.23
N LYS A 352 -21.47 -5.35 15.56
CA LYS A 352 -21.23 -5.74 16.96
C LYS A 352 -20.20 -4.80 17.62
N PRO A 353 -20.26 -4.52 18.93
CA PRO A 353 -19.22 -3.77 19.62
C PRO A 353 -17.84 -4.43 19.49
N LEU A 354 -16.78 -3.62 19.52
CA LEU A 354 -15.39 -4.06 19.47
C LEU A 354 -14.57 -3.37 20.59
N PRO A 355 -13.50 -4.02 21.09
CA PRO A 355 -12.54 -3.39 22.01
C PRO A 355 -11.67 -2.36 21.29
N GLU A 356 -10.93 -1.56 22.05
CA GLU A 356 -10.02 -0.56 21.49
C GLU A 356 -8.92 -1.17 20.61
N TRP A 357 -8.71 -0.52 19.46
CA TRP A 357 -7.66 -0.88 18.51
C TRP A 357 -6.26 -0.57 19.06
N LYS A 358 -5.31 -1.48 18.81
CA LYS A 358 -3.90 -1.37 19.18
C LYS A 358 -3.01 -1.47 17.94
N TYR A 359 -1.88 -0.77 18.00
CA TYR A 359 -0.77 -0.99 17.07
C TYR A 359 0.01 -2.22 17.54
N LEU A 360 0.23 -3.18 16.65
CA LEU A 360 1.03 -4.38 16.92
C LEU A 360 2.01 -4.59 15.75
N ASP A 361 3.32 -4.58 16.03
CA ASP A 361 4.37 -4.87 15.03
C ASP A 361 4.82 -6.35 15.04
N PHE A 362 4.58 -7.04 16.15
CA PHE A 362 4.98 -8.42 16.42
C PHE A 362 6.50 -8.67 16.28
N LEU A 363 7.32 -7.68 16.61
CA LEU A 363 8.79 -7.77 16.62
C LEU A 363 9.33 -8.45 17.90
N GLY A 364 10.51 -9.06 17.79
CA GLY A 364 11.16 -9.82 18.86
C GLY A 364 10.72 -11.29 18.92
N TRP A 365 11.14 -11.98 19.98
CA TRP A 365 10.77 -13.38 20.25
C TRP A 365 9.41 -13.48 20.95
N HIS A 366 8.56 -14.39 20.48
CA HIS A 366 7.23 -14.67 21.02
C HIS A 366 6.94 -16.18 20.99
N GLU A 367 6.06 -16.65 21.87
CA GLU A 367 5.50 -18.01 21.78
C GLU A 367 4.38 -18.10 20.74
N GLN A 368 4.30 -19.23 20.02
CA GLN A 368 3.15 -19.57 19.17
C GLN A 368 1.99 -20.21 19.93
N GLY A 369 2.22 -20.70 21.16
CA GLY A 369 1.23 -21.44 21.94
C GLY A 369 1.09 -22.93 21.59
N ASP A 370 1.95 -23.48 20.73
CA ASP A 370 2.10 -24.92 20.45
C ASP A 370 3.47 -25.48 20.89
N GLY A 371 4.17 -24.76 21.78
CA GLY A 371 5.54 -25.06 22.22
C GLY A 371 6.64 -24.54 21.28
N LYS A 372 6.29 -23.97 20.12
CA LYS A 372 7.24 -23.30 19.22
C LYS A 372 7.26 -21.78 19.41
N LEU A 373 8.29 -21.15 18.85
CA LEU A 373 8.51 -19.71 18.88
C LEU A 373 8.31 -19.08 17.49
N PHE A 374 8.08 -17.78 17.49
CA PHE A 374 8.27 -16.93 16.31
C PHE A 374 9.18 -15.75 16.63
N LEU A 375 9.86 -15.23 15.61
CA LEU A 375 10.77 -14.10 15.69
C LEU A 375 10.38 -13.05 14.65
N GLY A 376 9.93 -11.88 15.10
CA GLY A 376 9.74 -10.71 14.25
C GLY A 376 11.02 -9.90 14.10
N ILE A 377 11.56 -9.90 12.89
CA ILE A 377 12.77 -9.17 12.48
C ILE A 377 12.33 -7.85 11.84
N SER A 378 12.82 -6.73 12.40
CA SER A 378 12.60 -5.42 11.82
C SER A 378 13.39 -5.27 10.53
N VAL A 379 12.76 -4.70 9.50
CA VAL A 379 13.42 -4.40 8.23
C VAL A 379 13.14 -2.95 7.90
N GLU A 380 14.14 -2.09 8.04
CA GLU A 380 13.99 -0.65 7.77
C GLU A 380 13.46 -0.45 6.34
N ASN A 381 12.31 0.22 6.24
CA ASN A 381 11.57 0.40 5.00
C ASN A 381 11.31 -0.89 4.19
N GLY A 382 11.43 -2.07 4.79
CA GLY A 382 11.26 -3.37 4.13
C GLY A 382 12.35 -3.73 3.12
N ARG A 383 13.47 -3.01 3.08
CA ARG A 383 14.57 -3.28 2.14
C ARG A 383 15.48 -4.39 2.66
N VAL A 384 15.22 -5.61 2.21
CA VAL A 384 16.12 -6.75 2.44
C VAL A 384 17.27 -6.66 1.44
N LYS A 385 18.41 -6.20 1.93
CA LYS A 385 19.68 -6.01 1.19
C LYS A 385 20.86 -6.57 2.00
N ASN A 386 22.03 -6.49 1.41
CA ASN A 386 23.32 -6.55 2.08
C ASN A 386 23.99 -5.18 1.90
N GLU A 387 24.63 -4.64 2.94
CA GLU A 387 25.31 -3.34 2.94
C GLU A 387 26.35 -3.33 4.06
N ASP A 388 27.63 -3.19 3.72
CA ASP A 388 28.77 -3.26 4.66
C ASP A 388 28.65 -4.41 5.66
N SER A 389 28.59 -4.13 6.97
CA SER A 389 28.40 -5.14 8.03
C SER A 389 26.96 -5.64 8.18
N PHE A 390 25.97 -4.94 7.61
CA PHE A 390 24.55 -5.29 7.67
C PHE A 390 24.17 -6.24 6.52
N GLN A 391 24.24 -7.54 6.79
CA GLN A 391 24.13 -8.62 5.81
C GLN A 391 22.79 -9.37 5.94
N LEU A 392 21.69 -8.62 6.12
CA LEU A 392 20.35 -9.17 6.39
C LEU A 392 19.87 -10.17 5.32
N LYS A 393 20.08 -9.88 4.03
CA LYS A 393 19.68 -10.78 2.95
C LYS A 393 20.43 -12.12 3.02
N THR A 394 21.72 -12.09 3.39
CA THR A 394 22.54 -13.29 3.64
C THR A 394 22.09 -14.03 4.90
N ALA A 395 21.79 -13.31 5.99
CA ALA A 395 21.33 -13.90 7.25
C ALA A 395 20.03 -14.68 7.07
N LEU A 396 19.01 -14.07 6.47
CA LEU A 396 17.72 -14.70 6.19
C LEU A 396 17.87 -15.91 5.27
N ARG A 397 18.76 -15.85 4.27
CA ARG A 397 19.06 -17.00 3.39
C ARG A 397 19.63 -18.17 4.20
N LYS A 398 20.67 -17.95 5.00
CA LYS A 398 21.29 -18.98 5.86
C LYS A 398 20.28 -19.60 6.84
N ILE A 399 19.44 -18.78 7.47
CA ILE A 399 18.42 -19.23 8.43
C ILE A 399 17.37 -20.13 7.75
N VAL A 400 16.89 -19.76 6.56
CA VAL A 400 15.92 -20.58 5.81
C VAL A 400 16.56 -21.85 5.24
N GLU A 401 17.81 -21.79 4.78
CA GLU A 401 18.55 -22.98 4.31
C GLU A 401 18.75 -24.01 5.44
N LEU A 402 19.20 -23.56 6.62
CA LEU A 402 19.53 -24.44 7.75
C LEU A 402 18.30 -24.99 8.48
N PHE A 403 17.25 -24.18 8.65
CA PHE A 403 16.12 -24.52 9.52
C PHE A 403 14.79 -24.72 8.77
N GLN A 404 14.74 -24.45 7.46
CA GLN A 404 13.56 -24.60 6.60
C GLN A 404 12.32 -23.84 7.13
N LEU A 405 12.54 -22.69 7.76
CA LEU A 405 11.50 -21.90 8.41
C LEU A 405 10.65 -21.12 7.39
N PRO A 406 9.30 -21.21 7.45
CA PRO A 406 8.42 -20.33 6.71
C PRO A 406 8.46 -18.89 7.24
N MET A 407 8.00 -17.94 6.42
CA MET A 407 7.88 -16.53 6.83
C MET A 407 6.44 -16.02 6.75
N LEU A 408 6.15 -15.00 7.57
CA LEU A 408 5.00 -14.10 7.43
C LEU A 408 5.49 -12.66 7.30
N LEU A 409 5.12 -12.00 6.19
CA LEU A 409 5.44 -10.60 5.95
C LEU A 409 4.42 -9.71 6.68
N THR A 410 4.87 -8.68 7.41
CA THR A 410 3.94 -7.80 8.16
C THR A 410 3.43 -6.65 7.28
N PRO A 411 2.26 -6.05 7.62
CA PRO A 411 1.78 -4.85 6.94
C PRO A 411 2.68 -3.62 7.16
N ASN A 412 3.63 -3.70 8.11
CA ASN A 412 4.57 -2.64 8.47
C ASN A 412 6.01 -3.00 8.04
N HIS A 413 6.15 -3.64 6.87
CA HIS A 413 7.43 -3.96 6.22
C HIS A 413 8.36 -4.99 6.88
N ASN A 414 8.01 -5.51 8.05
CA ASN A 414 8.86 -6.46 8.79
C ASN A 414 8.67 -7.91 8.33
N ILE A 415 9.52 -8.82 8.80
CA ILE A 415 9.48 -10.26 8.50
C ILE A 415 9.36 -11.03 9.80
N ILE A 416 8.39 -11.92 9.90
CA ILE A 416 8.30 -12.90 10.99
C ILE A 416 8.77 -14.26 10.47
N LEU A 417 9.72 -14.88 11.17
CA LEU A 417 10.07 -16.29 11.04
C LEU A 417 9.28 -17.09 12.07
N TYR A 418 8.74 -18.26 11.70
CA TYR A 418 7.89 -19.05 12.61
C TYR A 418 8.01 -20.56 12.40
N GLU A 419 7.37 -21.34 13.27
CA GLU A 419 7.64 -22.77 13.53
C GLU A 419 9.03 -23.04 14.13
N ILE A 420 9.61 -22.05 14.82
CA ILE A 420 10.97 -22.14 15.39
C ILE A 420 10.96 -23.03 16.64
N GLN A 421 11.78 -24.07 16.66
CA GLN A 421 11.97 -24.89 17.86
C GLN A 421 12.80 -24.10 18.89
N PRO A 422 12.48 -24.12 20.20
CA PRO A 422 13.23 -23.35 21.22
C PRO A 422 14.75 -23.57 21.18
N GLN A 423 15.20 -24.78 20.83
CA GLN A 423 16.63 -25.14 20.71
C GLN A 423 17.34 -24.45 19.53
N GLN A 424 16.59 -23.95 18.53
CA GLN A 424 17.13 -23.19 17.40
C GLN A 424 17.34 -21.71 17.74
N GLN A 425 16.73 -21.21 18.83
CA GLN A 425 16.70 -19.78 19.17
C GLN A 425 18.11 -19.16 19.20
N GLN A 426 19.02 -19.75 19.98
CA GLN A 426 20.40 -19.25 20.11
C GLN A 426 21.17 -19.26 18.79
N ALA A 427 20.99 -20.28 17.96
CA ALA A 427 21.67 -20.38 16.67
C ALA A 427 21.16 -19.33 15.67
N ILE A 428 19.85 -19.05 15.66
CA ILE A 428 19.24 -17.97 14.86
C ILE A 428 19.77 -16.61 15.31
N GLU A 429 19.83 -16.36 16.62
CA GLU A 429 20.42 -15.11 17.15
C GLU A 429 21.90 -14.94 16.78
N GLN A 430 22.69 -16.02 16.86
CA GLN A 430 24.09 -16.00 16.45
C GLN A 430 24.25 -15.66 14.97
N ILE A 431 23.43 -16.24 14.08
CA ILE A 431 23.45 -15.90 12.66
C ILE A 431 23.07 -14.43 12.46
N LEU A 432 22.02 -13.92 13.11
CA LEU A 432 21.61 -12.51 12.97
C LEU A 432 22.71 -11.55 13.43
N ALA A 433 23.32 -11.81 14.60
CA ALA A 433 24.42 -11.00 15.15
C ALA A 433 25.68 -11.03 14.26
N GLN A 434 26.08 -12.20 13.74
CA GLN A 434 27.20 -12.35 12.80
C GLN A 434 27.02 -11.57 11.48
N HIS A 435 25.79 -11.17 11.16
CA HIS A 435 25.43 -10.44 9.95
C HIS A 435 24.90 -9.02 10.26
N GLY A 436 25.25 -8.47 11.43
CA GLY A 436 24.95 -7.09 11.81
C GLY A 436 23.47 -6.77 12.03
N VAL A 437 22.59 -7.78 12.12
CA VAL A 437 21.16 -7.56 12.33
C VAL A 437 20.89 -7.33 13.82
N ARG A 438 20.46 -6.11 14.16
CA ARG A 438 20.11 -5.67 15.52
C ARG A 438 18.87 -6.39 16.07
N LYS A 439 18.78 -6.57 17.40
CA LYS A 439 17.55 -7.04 18.04
C LYS A 439 16.52 -5.92 18.11
N GLU A 440 15.24 -6.27 18.27
CA GLU A 440 14.10 -5.33 18.28
C GLU A 440 14.16 -4.22 19.34
N LYS A 441 14.87 -4.47 20.44
CA LYS A 441 15.15 -3.51 21.52
C LYS A 441 16.33 -2.56 21.25
N ASP A 442 17.19 -2.88 20.28
CA ASP A 442 18.39 -2.10 19.92
C ASP A 442 18.11 -1.15 18.73
N ILE A 443 16.83 -0.93 18.43
CA ILE A 443 16.31 -0.12 17.32
C ILE A 443 15.60 1.09 17.90
N ASP A 444 15.94 2.30 17.44
CA ASP A 444 15.25 3.52 17.83
C ASP A 444 13.74 3.38 17.56
N PRO A 445 12.86 3.63 18.55
CA PRO A 445 11.42 3.64 18.36
C PRO A 445 10.96 4.44 17.14
N LEU A 446 11.60 5.57 16.80
CA LEU A 446 11.30 6.33 15.58
C LEU A 446 11.47 5.48 14.32
N VAL A 447 12.56 4.71 14.22
CA VAL A 447 12.80 3.77 13.10
C VAL A 447 11.78 2.63 13.15
N ARG A 448 11.57 2.03 14.32
CA ARG A 448 10.67 0.88 14.55
C ARG A 448 9.23 1.17 14.12
N TYR A 449 8.72 2.36 14.44
CA TYR A 449 7.34 2.77 14.13
C TYR A 449 7.21 3.47 12.75
N SER A 450 8.29 3.62 11.99
CA SER A 450 8.30 4.34 10.71
C SER A 450 7.99 3.51 9.46
N MET A 451 7.57 4.18 8.38
CA MET A 451 7.51 3.58 7.04
C MET A 451 7.70 4.61 5.90
N ALA A 452 8.60 4.32 4.96
CA ALA A 452 8.66 4.95 3.64
C ALA A 452 8.06 4.06 2.52
N CYS A 453 7.70 4.69 1.40
CA CYS A 453 7.48 3.97 0.13
C CYS A 453 8.72 4.07 -0.77
N PRO A 454 8.91 3.18 -1.77
CA PRO A 454 10.12 3.18 -2.58
C PRO A 454 10.45 4.52 -3.23
N ALA A 455 9.42 5.23 -3.72
CA ALA A 455 9.59 6.51 -4.43
C ALA A 455 10.69 6.45 -5.50
N LEU A 456 11.68 7.33 -5.44
CA LEU A 456 12.81 7.32 -6.38
C LEU A 456 13.80 6.18 -6.05
N PRO A 457 14.49 5.61 -7.05
CA PRO A 457 14.44 6.00 -8.46
C PRO A 457 13.34 5.29 -9.26
N THR A 458 12.81 4.16 -8.81
CA THR A 458 12.01 3.27 -9.71
C THR A 458 10.54 3.67 -9.86
N CYS A 459 9.97 4.48 -8.98
CA CYS A 459 8.57 4.89 -9.09
C CYS A 459 8.39 6.02 -10.12
N GLY A 460 7.81 5.70 -11.27
CA GLY A 460 7.40 6.69 -12.29
C GLY A 460 6.35 7.72 -11.84
N LEU A 461 5.84 7.63 -10.60
CA LEU A 461 4.91 8.60 -10.00
C LEU A 461 5.53 9.43 -8.85
N ALA A 462 6.79 9.20 -8.48
CA ALA A 462 7.46 9.95 -7.42
C ALA A 462 7.78 11.40 -7.85
N ILE A 463 7.58 12.35 -6.94
CA ILE A 463 7.92 13.77 -7.09
C ILE A 463 9.26 14.05 -6.41
N VAL A 464 9.52 13.40 -5.28
CA VAL A 464 10.71 13.52 -4.42
C VAL A 464 11.02 12.15 -3.78
N GLU A 465 12.16 12.06 -3.08
CA GLU A 465 12.59 10.90 -2.32
C GLU A 465 11.61 10.44 -1.24
N SER A 466 11.80 9.21 -0.76
CA SER A 466 11.12 8.69 0.43
C SER A 466 11.94 7.61 1.12
N GLU A 467 12.16 6.46 0.48
CA GLU A 467 12.91 5.35 1.10
C GLU A 467 14.38 5.67 1.33
N ARG A 468 15.00 6.45 0.42
CA ARG A 468 16.41 6.86 0.56
C ARG A 468 16.61 8.02 1.54
N ALA A 469 15.60 8.87 1.73
CA ALA A 469 15.68 10.07 2.57
C ALA A 469 15.25 9.83 4.03
N LEU A 470 14.31 8.90 4.27
CA LEU A 470 13.73 8.71 5.60
C LEU A 470 14.76 8.43 6.71
N PRO A 471 15.80 7.57 6.54
CA PRO A 471 16.74 7.29 7.64
C PRO A 471 17.48 8.54 8.15
N GLY A 472 17.92 9.42 7.25
CA GLY A 472 18.54 10.69 7.63
C GLY A 472 17.57 11.67 8.29
N ILE A 473 16.31 11.68 7.84
CA ILE A 473 15.23 12.50 8.41
C ILE A 473 14.86 12.02 9.83
N LEU A 474 14.83 10.71 10.07
CA LEU A 474 14.62 10.15 11.41
C LEU A 474 15.79 10.50 12.35
N GLY A 475 17.03 10.49 11.85
CA GLY A 475 18.20 10.95 12.61
C GLY A 475 18.12 12.44 13.02
N GLN A 476 17.66 13.31 12.11
CA GLN A 476 17.40 14.72 12.43
C GLN A 476 16.28 14.88 13.47
N ILE A 477 15.18 14.13 13.32
CA ILE A 477 14.06 14.17 14.27
C ILE A 477 14.46 13.64 15.66
N ARG A 478 15.30 12.59 15.73
CA ARG A 478 15.89 12.11 16.99
C ARG A 478 16.70 13.20 17.67
N LEU A 479 17.70 13.75 17.00
CA LEU A 479 18.55 14.83 17.54
C LEU A 479 17.72 16.04 17.99
N LEU A 480 16.65 16.37 17.27
CA LEU A 480 15.74 17.46 17.61
C LEU A 480 14.87 17.15 18.84
N LEU A 481 14.30 15.95 18.94
CA LEU A 481 13.54 15.52 20.13
C LEU A 481 14.44 15.52 21.37
N ASP A 482 15.69 15.05 21.23
CA ASP A 482 16.66 15.07 22.32
C ASP A 482 17.06 16.53 22.68
N LYS A 483 17.30 17.40 21.69
CA LYS A 483 17.57 18.85 21.86
C LYS A 483 16.47 19.58 22.65
N VAL A 484 15.19 19.23 22.42
CA VAL A 484 14.07 19.83 23.16
C VAL A 484 13.72 19.08 24.46
N GLY A 485 14.41 17.99 24.79
CA GLY A 485 14.17 17.14 25.96
C GLY A 485 12.84 16.37 25.87
N LEU A 486 12.69 15.60 24.80
CA LEU A 486 11.60 14.68 24.48
C LEU A 486 12.16 13.32 24.03
N GLU A 487 13.23 12.87 24.69
CA GLU A 487 14.05 11.70 24.33
C GLU A 487 13.23 10.41 24.20
N GLN A 488 12.18 10.26 25.02
CA GLN A 488 11.32 9.07 25.05
C GLN A 488 10.22 9.08 23.97
N GLU A 489 10.01 10.23 23.31
CA GLU A 489 8.93 10.38 22.32
C GLU A 489 9.26 9.70 21.00
N HIS A 490 8.22 9.15 20.36
CA HIS A 490 8.37 8.34 19.16
C HIS A 490 7.09 8.34 18.29
N PRO A 491 6.65 9.51 17.79
CA PRO A 491 5.48 9.60 16.93
C PRO A 491 5.56 8.66 15.74
N VAL A 492 4.44 8.02 15.38
CA VAL A 492 4.34 7.17 14.19
C VAL A 492 4.57 8.03 12.93
N ILE A 493 5.77 7.94 12.37
CA ILE A 493 6.23 8.70 11.19
C ILE A 493 6.03 7.90 9.90
N ARG A 494 5.42 8.49 8.87
CA ARG A 494 5.23 7.79 7.58
C ARG A 494 5.44 8.71 6.40
N MET A 495 6.25 8.27 5.43
CA MET A 495 6.73 9.08 4.31
C MET A 495 6.34 8.50 2.95
N THR A 496 5.98 9.38 2.03
CA THR A 496 5.73 9.02 0.63
C THR A 496 6.20 10.12 -0.31
N GLY A 497 6.90 9.76 -1.39
CA GLY A 497 7.36 10.73 -2.40
C GLY A 497 6.27 11.28 -3.34
N CYS A 498 4.98 11.01 -3.09
CA CYS A 498 3.83 11.51 -3.88
C CYS A 498 2.49 11.26 -3.15
N PRO A 499 1.40 11.98 -3.47
CA PRO A 499 0.11 11.90 -2.75
C PRO A 499 -0.68 10.59 -2.90
N ASN A 500 -0.13 9.57 -3.57
CA ASN A 500 -0.74 8.24 -3.69
C ASN A 500 -0.86 7.49 -2.34
N GLY A 501 -0.13 7.90 -1.29
CA GLY A 501 -0.29 7.37 0.07
C GLY A 501 0.20 5.93 0.28
N CYS A 502 1.20 5.48 -0.48
CA CYS A 502 1.65 4.07 -0.48
C CYS A 502 2.18 3.54 0.87
N ALA A 503 2.80 4.40 1.70
CA ALA A 503 3.24 4.07 3.06
C ALA A 503 2.20 4.44 4.15
N ARG A 504 0.95 4.69 3.73
CA ARG A 504 -0.18 5.06 4.60
C ARG A 504 0.05 6.33 5.47
N PRO A 505 0.53 7.46 4.88
CA PRO A 505 0.96 8.64 5.61
C PRO A 505 -0.18 9.43 6.26
N TYR A 506 -1.38 9.38 5.69
CA TYR A 506 -2.55 10.09 6.24
C TYR A 506 -3.14 9.43 7.50
N MET A 507 -2.53 8.35 8.00
CA MET A 507 -2.84 7.73 9.29
C MET A 507 -1.72 7.97 10.33
N ALA A 508 -0.66 8.68 9.94
CA ALA A 508 0.50 8.96 10.78
C ALA A 508 0.21 10.07 11.79
N GLU A 509 0.93 10.06 12.91
CA GLU A 509 0.98 11.21 13.81
C GLU A 509 1.77 12.36 13.16
N LEU A 510 2.85 12.01 12.44
CA LEU A 510 3.65 12.89 11.58
C LEU A 510 3.82 12.27 10.18
N GLY A 511 3.08 12.79 9.20
CA GLY A 511 3.01 12.28 7.83
C GLY A 511 3.71 13.18 6.81
N PHE A 512 4.64 12.62 6.04
CA PHE A 512 5.38 13.31 4.98
C PHE A 512 4.85 12.91 3.58
N VAL A 513 4.35 13.87 2.82
CA VAL A 513 3.72 13.63 1.50
C VAL A 513 4.34 14.55 0.44
N GLY A 514 5.28 14.01 -0.33
CA GLY A 514 6.10 14.75 -1.30
C GLY A 514 5.27 15.56 -2.29
N SER A 515 5.49 16.88 -2.31
CA SER A 515 4.67 17.86 -3.03
C SER A 515 5.43 18.65 -4.11
N ALA A 516 6.75 18.74 -4.00
CA ALA A 516 7.68 19.23 -5.03
C ALA A 516 9.05 18.52 -4.86
N PRO A 517 10.03 18.68 -5.77
CA PRO A 517 11.41 18.33 -5.46
C PRO A 517 11.83 18.96 -4.12
N ASP A 518 12.53 18.16 -3.32
CA ASP A 518 13.10 18.49 -2.02
C ASP A 518 12.10 19.08 -1.00
N ALA A 519 10.80 18.80 -1.19
CA ALA A 519 9.75 19.36 -0.34
C ALA A 519 8.51 18.44 -0.16
N TYR A 520 7.94 18.51 1.03
CA TYR A 520 6.83 17.68 1.50
C TYR A 520 5.66 18.53 1.98
N GLN A 521 4.44 18.09 1.67
CA GLN A 521 3.25 18.46 2.43
C GLN A 521 3.28 17.68 3.76
N ILE A 522 3.18 18.39 4.88
CA ILE A 522 3.18 17.79 6.22
C ILE A 522 1.75 17.57 6.69
N TRP A 523 1.52 16.41 7.30
CA TRP A 523 0.25 15.98 7.86
C TRP A 523 0.43 15.67 9.35
N LEU A 524 -0.45 16.18 10.20
CA LEU A 524 -0.40 16.00 11.66
C LEU A 524 -1.71 15.46 12.21
N GLY A 525 -1.65 14.69 13.30
CA GLY A 525 -2.82 14.35 14.10
C GLY A 525 -3.57 13.07 13.73
N GLY A 526 -2.93 12.11 13.06
CA GLY A 526 -3.37 10.71 13.10
C GLY A 526 -3.21 10.15 14.52
N SER A 527 -3.53 8.88 14.75
CA SER A 527 -3.40 8.25 16.08
C SER A 527 -2.35 7.13 16.10
N PRO A 528 -1.71 6.86 17.25
CA PRO A 528 -0.76 5.74 17.41
C PRO A 528 -1.34 4.38 17.00
N ASN A 529 -2.66 4.20 17.14
CA ASN A 529 -3.40 2.99 16.77
C ASN A 529 -4.13 3.06 15.42
N GLN A 530 -3.90 4.09 14.59
CA GLN A 530 -4.48 4.27 13.24
C GLN A 530 -6.00 4.10 13.14
N THR A 531 -6.73 4.75 14.05
CA THR A 531 -8.20 4.93 13.99
C THR A 531 -8.59 6.28 13.38
N ARG A 532 -7.66 7.25 13.31
CA ARG A 532 -7.91 8.64 12.92
C ARG A 532 -7.06 9.10 11.73
N LEU A 533 -7.64 9.95 10.89
CA LEU A 533 -6.93 10.63 9.79
C LEU A 533 -6.13 11.85 10.26
N ALA A 534 -4.88 11.86 9.81
CA ALA A 534 -4.14 13.00 9.24
C ALA A 534 -4.95 14.26 8.89
N LYS A 535 -4.54 15.46 9.33
CA LYS A 535 -4.94 16.75 8.71
C LYS A 535 -3.71 17.44 8.10
N THR A 536 -3.88 18.13 6.97
CA THR A 536 -2.80 18.93 6.36
C THR A 536 -2.40 20.08 7.29
N TYR A 537 -1.11 20.16 7.64
CA TYR A 537 -0.54 21.24 8.43
C TYR A 537 0.06 22.33 7.53
N VAL A 538 1.06 21.99 6.70
CA VAL A 538 1.68 22.88 5.69
C VAL A 538 1.81 22.17 4.34
N ASP A 539 1.58 22.89 3.24
CA ASP A 539 1.51 22.33 1.88
C ASP A 539 2.86 22.03 1.22
N LYS A 540 3.91 22.76 1.61
CA LYS A 540 5.26 22.62 1.06
C LYS A 540 6.29 23.13 2.07
N LEU A 541 6.69 22.27 3.00
CA LEU A 541 7.92 22.44 3.77
C LEU A 541 9.10 21.96 2.91
N HIS A 542 10.13 22.77 2.73
CA HIS A 542 11.37 22.34 2.07
C HIS A 542 12.27 21.61 3.08
N ILE A 543 13.06 20.64 2.63
CA ILE A 543 13.76 19.73 3.54
C ILE A 543 14.78 20.43 4.47
N ASN A 544 15.39 21.53 4.01
CA ASN A 544 16.32 22.32 4.82
C ASN A 544 15.63 23.06 5.99
N ASP A 545 14.32 23.29 5.90
CA ASP A 545 13.55 24.06 6.89
C ASP A 545 12.98 23.13 7.99
N LEU A 546 13.22 21.82 7.89
CA LEU A 546 12.57 20.78 8.68
C LEU A 546 12.83 20.92 10.19
N GLU A 547 14.06 21.19 10.60
CA GLU A 547 14.40 21.29 12.03
C GLU A 547 13.69 22.48 12.68
N ALA A 548 13.72 23.65 12.05
CA ALA A 548 13.11 24.87 12.58
C ALA A 548 11.58 24.76 12.68
N GLU A 549 10.92 24.21 11.66
CA GLU A 549 9.47 23.99 11.68
C GLU A 549 9.09 22.99 12.78
N LEU A 550 9.77 21.84 12.87
CA LEU A 550 9.46 20.81 13.86
C LEU A 550 9.84 21.22 15.30
N GLU A 551 10.88 22.03 15.51
CA GLU A 551 11.29 22.50 16.85
C GLU A 551 10.13 23.20 17.55
N SER A 552 9.52 24.16 16.86
CA SER A 552 8.39 24.93 17.38
C SER A 552 7.16 24.06 17.73
N ILE A 553 6.89 23.03 16.92
CA ILE A 553 5.76 22.09 17.12
C ILE A 553 6.04 21.14 18.29
N PHE A 554 7.26 20.62 18.42
CA PHE A 554 7.65 19.75 19.53
C PHE A 554 7.76 20.52 20.86
N ILE A 555 8.20 21.79 20.84
CA ILE A 555 8.12 22.67 22.01
C ILE A 555 6.66 22.91 22.41
N TYR A 556 5.74 23.12 21.46
CA TYR A 556 4.31 23.27 21.78
C TYR A 556 3.74 21.99 22.43
N PHE A 557 4.07 20.81 21.89
CA PHE A 557 3.72 19.52 22.49
C PHE A 557 4.26 19.38 23.91
N LYS A 558 5.56 19.64 24.13
CA LYS A 558 6.19 19.59 25.47
C LYS A 558 5.51 20.52 26.48
N GLN A 559 5.08 21.71 26.06
CA GLN A 559 4.46 22.70 26.94
C GLN A 559 2.98 22.44 27.24
N GLN A 560 2.22 21.84 26.32
CA GLN A 560 0.75 21.84 26.35
C GLN A 560 0.10 20.45 26.26
N ARG A 561 0.87 19.37 26.26
CA ARG A 561 0.35 18.00 26.36
C ARG A 561 -0.25 17.69 27.73
N GLN A 562 -1.22 16.78 27.75
CA GLN A 562 -1.68 16.12 28.97
C GLN A 562 -0.73 14.96 29.36
N PRO A 563 -0.80 14.45 30.60
CA PRO A 563 -0.14 13.20 30.96
C PRO A 563 -0.52 12.07 29.98
N ASP A 564 0.47 11.25 29.62
CA ASP A 564 0.35 10.08 28.73
C ASP A 564 -0.26 10.34 27.33
N GLU A 565 -0.33 11.61 26.90
CA GLU A 565 -0.89 12.01 25.62
C GLU A 565 0.13 11.87 24.47
N SER A 566 -0.24 11.12 23.43
CA SER A 566 0.58 10.98 22.22
C SER A 566 0.67 12.28 21.42
N PHE A 567 1.73 12.42 20.61
CA PHE A 567 1.91 13.58 19.73
C PHE A 567 0.74 13.76 18.75
N GLY A 568 0.20 12.66 18.22
CA GLY A 568 -0.95 12.68 17.32
C GLY A 568 -2.28 13.02 18.01
N ASP A 569 -2.49 12.56 19.24
CA ASP A 569 -3.67 12.92 20.03
C ASP A 569 -3.63 14.39 20.46
N PHE A 570 -2.46 14.87 20.91
CA PHE A 570 -2.17 16.28 21.15
C PHE A 570 -2.50 17.14 19.93
N CYS A 571 -1.92 16.83 18.76
CA CYS A 571 -2.15 17.58 17.52
C CYS A 571 -3.62 17.60 17.11
N ASN A 572 -4.38 16.55 17.41
CA ASN A 572 -5.82 16.52 17.17
C ASN A 572 -6.63 17.32 18.20
N ARG A 573 -6.23 17.30 19.49
CA ARG A 573 -6.90 18.03 20.58
C ARG A 573 -6.75 19.53 20.46
N VAL A 574 -5.52 20.04 20.23
CA VAL A 574 -5.29 21.49 20.07
C VAL A 574 -5.70 21.98 18.69
N GLY A 575 -5.57 21.11 17.67
CA GLY A 575 -5.95 21.39 16.30
C GLY A 575 -4.90 22.19 15.51
N ILE A 576 -4.86 21.94 14.20
CA ILE A 576 -3.90 22.52 13.25
C ILE A 576 -3.75 24.04 13.37
N GLU A 577 -4.85 24.76 13.62
CA GLU A 577 -4.85 26.22 13.66
C GLU A 577 -4.18 26.76 14.93
N ALA A 578 -4.37 26.12 16.09
CA ALA A 578 -3.65 26.47 17.31
C ALA A 578 -2.14 26.19 17.19
N ILE A 579 -1.76 25.09 16.51
CA ILE A 579 -0.36 24.80 16.19
C ILE A 579 0.23 25.92 15.34
N ARG A 580 -0.39 26.30 14.22
CA ARG A 580 0.07 27.41 13.37
C ARG A 580 0.22 28.72 14.13
N GLN A 581 -0.74 29.04 15.00
CA GLN A 581 -0.70 30.26 15.81
C GLN A 581 0.42 30.23 16.86
N PHE A 582 0.73 29.07 17.45
CA PHE A 582 1.91 28.92 18.29
C PHE A 582 3.21 29.10 17.48
N VAL A 583 3.37 28.35 16.38
CA VAL A 583 4.56 28.37 15.52
C VAL A 583 4.85 29.77 14.98
N THR A 584 3.82 30.50 14.52
CA THR A 584 3.96 31.88 14.00
C THR A 584 4.46 32.87 15.07
N ASN A 585 4.20 32.60 16.35
CA ASN A 585 4.66 33.41 17.48
C ASN A 585 5.88 32.82 18.21
N TYR A 586 6.41 31.68 17.74
CA TYR A 586 7.54 31.02 18.37
C TYR A 586 8.85 31.74 18.02
N GLN A 587 9.49 32.32 19.03
CA GLN A 587 10.88 32.76 18.96
C GLN A 587 11.74 31.67 19.62
N SER A 588 12.68 31.08 18.87
CA SER A 588 13.56 30.06 19.45
C SER A 588 14.42 30.68 20.54
N SER A 589 14.35 30.09 21.74
CA SER A 589 15.24 30.44 22.86
C SER A 589 16.68 29.98 22.61
N PHE A 590 16.92 29.16 21.58
CA PHE A 590 18.24 28.70 21.16
C PHE A 590 18.83 29.63 20.08
N SER A 591 18.94 30.93 20.40
CA SER A 591 19.78 31.83 19.61
C SER A 591 21.20 31.27 19.52
N MET A 592 21.76 31.19 18.31
CA MET A 592 23.16 30.79 18.15
C MET A 592 24.08 31.81 18.83
N ASN A 593 24.93 31.32 19.72
CA ASN A 593 26.03 32.10 20.29
C ASN A 593 27.16 32.20 19.24
N THR A 594 26.90 32.92 18.15
CA THR A 594 27.82 33.11 17.00
C THR A 594 28.86 34.22 17.23
N ASP A 595 29.08 34.59 18.49
CA ASP A 595 30.12 35.52 18.94
C ASP A 595 31.17 34.79 19.80
N ILE A 596 32.08 34.07 19.13
CA ILE A 596 33.46 33.77 19.58
C ILE A 596 34.25 33.17 18.40
N ASN A 597 35.54 33.53 18.28
CA ASN A 597 36.53 33.00 17.32
C ASN A 597 36.31 33.30 15.81
N ASN A 598 36.12 34.56 15.43
CA ASN A 598 36.36 35.03 14.05
C ASN A 598 37.76 35.67 13.89
N SER A 599 38.81 34.93 14.26
CA SER A 599 40.19 35.47 14.36
C SER A 599 41.33 34.51 13.95
N THR A 600 41.03 33.35 13.35
CA THR A 600 42.06 32.35 12.97
C THR A 600 41.83 31.67 11.61
N LEU A 601 41.11 32.31 10.69
CA LEU A 601 40.85 31.81 9.32
C LEU A 601 41.10 32.86 8.23
N THR A 602 42.21 33.60 8.35
CA THR A 602 42.69 34.59 7.36
C THR A 602 44.16 34.33 6.97
N SER A 603 44.55 33.05 6.90
CA SER A 603 45.86 32.61 6.39
C SER A 603 45.71 31.22 5.77
N ILE A 604 46.50 30.95 4.72
CA ILE A 604 46.46 29.71 3.91
C ILE A 604 45.15 29.56 3.07
N ASN A 605 45.08 30.29 1.95
CA ASN A 605 44.56 29.77 0.67
C ASN A 605 44.67 30.81 -0.47
N SER A 606 45.90 31.04 -0.97
CA SER A 606 46.12 31.81 -2.20
C SER A 606 47.50 31.55 -2.82
N GLU A 607 47.72 30.39 -3.43
CA GLU A 607 48.76 30.24 -4.46
C GLU A 607 48.40 29.12 -5.45
N ASN A 608 49.06 29.10 -6.61
CA ASN A 608 48.37 28.80 -7.88
C ASN A 608 48.87 27.58 -8.67
N ASN A 609 47.88 26.94 -9.31
CA ASN A 609 47.92 26.29 -10.63
C ASN A 609 48.70 24.97 -10.87
N ASN A 610 48.04 24.16 -11.72
CA ASN A 610 48.47 22.94 -12.39
C ASN A 610 49.49 23.27 -13.53
N PRO A 611 50.31 22.32 -14.04
CA PRO A 611 49.82 21.59 -15.23
C PRO A 611 50.36 20.15 -15.49
N ALA A 612 49.47 19.36 -16.08
CA ALA A 612 49.72 18.37 -17.16
C ALA A 612 50.47 17.04 -16.87
N VAL A 613 50.28 16.10 -17.81
CA VAL A 613 50.71 14.69 -17.77
C VAL A 613 51.56 14.36 -19.01
N THR A 614 52.56 13.49 -18.88
CA THR A 614 53.08 12.68 -20.01
C THR A 614 53.74 11.40 -19.51
N ASN A 615 53.78 10.35 -20.36
CA ASN A 615 54.24 8.99 -20.03
C ASN A 615 55.77 8.83 -20.12
N VAL A 616 56.32 7.69 -19.64
CA VAL A 616 57.13 6.69 -20.41
C VAL A 616 57.87 5.66 -19.52
N THR A 617 57.53 4.35 -19.67
CA THR A 617 58.32 3.11 -19.37
C THR A 617 58.90 2.87 -17.94
N GLU A 618 59.38 1.69 -17.50
CA GLU A 618 59.52 0.34 -18.12
C GLU A 618 59.37 -0.84 -17.11
N THR A 619 59.64 -2.06 -17.58
CA THR A 619 59.36 -3.41 -17.07
C THR A 619 59.88 -3.87 -15.68
N THR A 620 59.07 -4.80 -15.11
CA THR A 620 59.38 -6.09 -14.42
C THR A 620 60.81 -6.68 -14.54
N PRO A 621 61.27 -7.55 -13.59
CA PRO A 621 60.79 -8.96 -13.53
C PRO A 621 60.77 -9.67 -12.14
N GLU A 622 60.06 -10.82 -12.10
CA GLU A 622 60.32 -12.08 -11.34
C GLU A 622 60.45 -12.06 -9.77
N ASN A 623 60.05 -13.09 -8.99
CA ASN A 623 59.68 -14.50 -9.28
C ASN A 623 58.76 -15.14 -8.20
N LYS A 624 58.23 -16.36 -8.48
CA LYS A 624 57.57 -17.29 -7.52
C LYS A 624 58.63 -18.13 -6.74
N PRO A 625 58.36 -18.81 -5.60
CA PRO A 625 57.36 -19.88 -5.37
C PRO A 625 56.50 -19.66 -4.09
N GLU A 626 55.45 -20.41 -3.71
CA GLU A 626 54.91 -21.77 -4.01
C GLU A 626 55.30 -22.89 -3.00
N GLU A 627 54.28 -23.35 -2.25
CA GLU A 627 54.12 -24.57 -1.41
C GLU A 627 55.25 -25.11 -0.51
N LYS A 628 54.96 -25.31 0.80
CA LYS A 628 54.78 -26.68 1.36
C LYS A 628 54.19 -26.81 2.78
N GLU A 629 54.01 -28.07 3.18
CA GLU A 629 53.14 -28.63 4.22
C GLU A 629 53.60 -28.49 5.68
N VAL A 630 52.59 -28.42 6.57
CA VAL A 630 52.45 -29.18 7.83
C VAL A 630 53.72 -29.66 8.57
N THR A 631 53.93 -29.18 9.81
CA THR A 631 54.11 -30.08 10.97
C THR A 631 53.93 -29.43 12.35
N THR A 632 53.05 -30.07 13.13
CA THR A 632 52.98 -30.25 14.59
C THR A 632 54.03 -29.65 15.56
N ASN A 633 53.49 -29.11 16.66
CA ASN A 633 53.81 -29.38 18.08
C ASN A 633 54.83 -28.53 18.89
N GLN A 634 54.23 -27.92 19.93
CA GLN A 634 54.58 -28.01 21.37
C GLN A 634 55.78 -27.25 21.97
N GLU A 635 55.40 -26.37 22.91
CA GLU A 635 55.84 -26.35 24.32
C GLU A 635 57.17 -25.69 24.74
N ASN A 636 57.01 -24.71 25.64
CA ASN A 636 57.73 -24.52 26.91
C ASN A 636 59.25 -24.15 26.83
N ASP A 637 59.84 -23.40 27.77
CA ASP A 637 59.35 -22.92 29.08
C ASP A 637 60.15 -21.66 29.53
N ARG A 638 59.62 -20.90 30.50
CA ARG A 638 60.39 -20.04 31.46
C ARG A 638 61.16 -18.80 30.92
N GLU A 639 61.52 -17.79 31.73
CA GLU A 639 61.38 -17.60 33.19
C GLU A 639 61.18 -16.13 33.64
N MET A 640 60.55 -15.95 34.81
CA MET A 640 60.66 -14.86 35.80
C MET A 640 60.85 -13.38 35.38
N ASN A 641 59.89 -12.53 35.77
CA ASN A 641 60.05 -11.74 37.02
C ASN A 641 58.73 -11.13 37.54
N LEU A 642 58.79 -10.42 38.68
CA LEU A 642 57.68 -10.26 39.63
C LEU A 642 57.39 -8.79 40.06
N ILE A 643 56.21 -8.60 40.67
CA ILE A 643 55.78 -7.53 41.61
C ILE A 643 55.02 -6.27 41.10
N ASN A 644 53.77 -6.20 41.59
CA ASN A 644 52.88 -5.06 41.91
C ASN A 644 52.00 -4.35 40.86
N THR A 645 50.78 -4.07 41.34
CA THR A 645 49.59 -3.51 40.67
C THR A 645 49.39 -2.01 40.97
N PRO A 646 48.39 -1.37 40.34
CA PRO A 646 47.25 -0.98 41.18
C PRO A 646 45.85 -1.10 40.54
N VAL A 647 44.87 -1.42 41.41
CA VAL A 647 43.45 -1.01 41.41
C VAL A 647 42.56 -1.28 40.18
N ASN A 648 41.55 -2.13 40.40
CA ASN A 648 40.31 -2.21 39.62
C ASN A 648 39.20 -1.43 40.36
N THR A 649 38.32 -0.73 39.62
CA THR A 649 37.09 -0.14 40.18
C THR A 649 35.90 -0.32 39.22
N PRO A 650 34.94 -1.22 39.50
CA PRO A 650 33.64 -1.24 38.83
C PRO A 650 32.72 -0.16 39.43
N VAL A 651 31.88 0.47 38.59
CA VAL A 651 30.86 1.43 39.04
C VAL A 651 29.52 0.72 39.20
N ASN A 652 28.91 0.81 40.39
CA ASN A 652 27.61 0.22 40.67
C ASN A 652 26.46 1.05 40.10
N TYR A 653 25.46 0.36 39.55
CA TYR A 653 24.09 0.89 39.46
C TYR A 653 23.28 0.43 40.69
N PRO A 654 22.47 1.30 41.32
CA PRO A 654 21.67 0.91 42.47
C PRO A 654 20.43 0.10 42.06
N VAL A 655 20.38 -1.17 42.48
CA VAL A 655 19.16 -1.98 42.48
C VAL A 655 18.40 -1.73 43.79
N ASN A 656 17.07 -1.65 43.73
CA ASN A 656 16.20 -1.70 44.91
C ASN A 656 15.08 -2.74 44.68
N PRO A 657 14.53 -3.37 45.73
CA PRO A 657 14.03 -4.75 45.64
C PRO A 657 12.57 -4.91 45.20
N GLU A 658 12.27 -6.10 44.70
CA GLU A 658 10.92 -6.62 44.48
C GLU A 658 10.18 -6.86 45.81
N SER A 659 8.84 -6.78 45.78
CA SER A 659 7.97 -7.18 46.90
C SER A 659 6.78 -8.00 46.40
N THR A 660 6.91 -9.33 46.42
CA THR A 660 5.82 -10.26 46.10
C THR A 660 4.86 -10.44 47.29
N PRO A 661 3.53 -10.25 47.13
CA PRO A 661 2.55 -10.70 48.11
C PRO A 661 2.13 -12.16 47.86
N SER A 662 2.18 -13.00 48.89
CA SER A 662 1.76 -14.41 48.85
C SER A 662 0.24 -14.57 49.01
N VAL A 663 -0.34 -15.56 48.31
CA VAL A 663 -1.77 -15.90 48.40
C VAL A 663 -2.09 -16.61 49.73
N THR A 664 -3.07 -16.09 50.47
CA THR A 664 -3.73 -16.81 51.58
C THR A 664 -5.20 -16.39 51.69
N THR A 665 -6.07 -17.34 52.09
CA THR A 665 -7.54 -17.21 52.04
C THR A 665 -8.18 -17.01 53.41
N SER A 666 -9.06 -16.01 53.60
CA SER A 666 -10.12 -16.05 54.63
C SER A 666 -11.25 -15.02 54.43
N THR A 667 -12.46 -15.55 54.25
CA THR A 667 -13.80 -15.04 54.65
C THR A 667 -13.97 -13.65 55.32
N ALA A 668 -14.81 -12.83 54.66
CA ALA A 668 -16.01 -12.12 55.17
C ALA A 668 -16.09 -11.49 56.59
N SER A 669 -16.51 -10.22 56.64
CA SER A 669 -17.63 -9.74 57.50
C SER A 669 -18.11 -8.32 57.08
N GLU A 670 -19.28 -7.90 57.57
CA GLU A 670 -19.96 -6.64 57.22
C GLU A 670 -19.50 -5.45 58.10
N THR A 671 -19.67 -4.20 57.63
CA THR A 671 -20.49 -3.16 58.32
C THR A 671 -20.59 -1.82 57.55
N GLN A 672 -21.78 -1.21 57.65
CA GLN A 672 -22.09 0.22 57.48
C GLN A 672 -22.66 0.73 58.85
N PRO A 673 -23.25 1.94 59.05
CA PRO A 673 -23.56 3.09 58.15
C PRO A 673 -23.20 4.50 58.74
N VAL A 674 -23.64 5.61 58.10
CA VAL A 674 -24.51 6.71 58.67
C VAL A 674 -24.26 8.12 58.08
N ASN A 675 -25.32 8.66 57.43
CA ASN A 675 -25.87 10.04 57.30
C ASN A 675 -24.96 11.30 57.17
N THR A 676 -25.17 12.32 56.30
CA THR A 676 -26.28 12.97 55.53
C THR A 676 -27.00 14.18 56.17
N SER A 677 -27.07 15.31 55.44
CA SER A 677 -28.12 16.38 55.39
C SER A 677 -27.61 17.52 54.46
N VAL A 678 -28.36 18.49 53.90
CA VAL A 678 -29.71 19.09 54.14
C VAL A 678 -30.45 19.35 52.79
N SER A 679 -31.78 19.56 52.86
CA SER A 679 -32.77 19.96 51.82
C SER A 679 -32.62 21.40 51.27
N GLY A 680 -33.41 21.88 50.28
CA GLY A 680 -34.50 21.26 49.49
C GLY A 680 -35.66 22.24 49.22
N GLU A 681 -36.89 21.73 49.17
CA GLU A 681 -38.17 22.43 48.79
C GLU A 681 -38.23 22.79 47.28
N VAL A 682 -39.35 22.98 46.57
CA VAL A 682 -40.82 22.80 46.74
C VAL A 682 -41.42 22.87 45.31
N ALA A 683 -42.55 22.28 44.88
CA ALA A 683 -43.44 21.14 45.21
C ALA A 683 -44.34 20.94 43.93
N ASN A 684 -45.41 20.16 43.78
CA ASN A 684 -46.27 19.22 44.53
C ASN A 684 -46.92 18.32 43.42
N THR A 685 -47.95 17.45 43.47
CA THR A 685 -48.99 16.89 44.40
C THR A 685 -49.47 15.58 43.69
N THR A 686 -50.12 14.52 44.23
CA THR A 686 -50.67 14.14 45.55
C THR A 686 -50.81 12.60 45.62
N THR A 687 -50.65 12.00 46.81
CA THR A 687 -51.35 10.81 47.41
C THR A 687 -51.97 9.67 46.56
N THR A 688 -51.97 8.36 46.90
CA THR A 688 -51.36 7.47 47.96
C THR A 688 -51.57 5.96 47.53
N PRO A 689 -51.50 4.86 48.34
CA PRO A 689 -50.23 4.11 48.52
C PRO A 689 -50.28 2.53 48.64
N LEU A 690 -49.10 1.88 48.69
CA LEU A 690 -48.75 0.60 49.37
C LEU A 690 -49.32 -0.77 48.85
N PRO A 691 -48.72 -1.95 49.25
CA PRO A 691 -48.70 -3.18 48.42
C PRO A 691 -49.23 -4.49 49.12
N PRO A 692 -48.50 -5.63 49.21
CA PRO A 692 -48.73 -6.87 48.44
C PRO A 692 -49.20 -8.10 49.28
N VAL A 693 -49.53 -9.25 48.63
CA VAL A 693 -49.46 -10.68 49.10
C VAL A 693 -50.29 -11.63 48.19
N GLY A 694 -49.95 -12.92 48.09
CA GLY A 694 -50.88 -13.99 47.63
C GLY A 694 -50.24 -15.26 47.01
N GLN A 695 -50.80 -16.45 47.25
CA GLN A 695 -50.41 -17.75 46.67
C GLN A 695 -51.64 -18.60 46.23
N GLU A 696 -51.38 -19.69 45.48
CA GLU A 696 -52.27 -20.82 45.14
C GLU A 696 -53.50 -20.52 44.25
N ALA A 697 -54.10 -21.46 43.48
CA ALA A 697 -53.89 -22.92 43.29
C ALA A 697 -53.93 -23.24 41.75
N SER A 698 -53.71 -24.44 41.20
CA SER A 698 -54.19 -25.79 41.58
C SER A 698 -53.51 -26.96 40.80
N GLN A 699 -53.92 -28.21 41.09
CA GLN A 699 -53.38 -29.52 40.62
C GLN A 699 -53.96 -29.96 39.22
N PRO A 700 -53.66 -31.15 38.61
CA PRO A 700 -52.90 -32.33 39.11
C PRO A 700 -51.99 -33.13 38.12
N THR A 701 -51.20 -34.06 38.68
CA THR A 701 -50.65 -35.30 38.06
C THR A 701 -51.71 -36.44 38.02
N PRO A 702 -51.52 -37.65 37.41
CA PRO A 702 -50.26 -38.36 37.08
C PRO A 702 -50.22 -39.15 35.73
N SER A 703 -49.06 -39.76 35.40
CA SER A 703 -48.91 -41.23 35.17
C SER A 703 -47.54 -41.59 34.55
N ASN A 704 -47.02 -42.79 34.88
CA ASN A 704 -45.82 -43.41 34.29
C ASN A 704 -46.23 -44.66 33.48
N LEU A 705 -45.34 -45.16 32.59
CA LEU A 705 -44.79 -46.54 32.60
C LEU A 705 -43.99 -46.89 31.31
N SER A 706 -42.66 -46.99 31.44
CA SER A 706 -41.80 -48.21 31.33
C SER A 706 -42.03 -49.29 30.24
N PRO A 707 -41.05 -50.20 29.92
CA PRO A 707 -39.60 -50.27 30.30
C PRO A 707 -38.61 -50.68 29.15
N GLU A 708 -37.32 -50.90 29.52
CA GLU A 708 -36.34 -51.89 28.94
C GLU A 708 -35.83 -51.71 27.48
N VAL A 709 -34.59 -52.06 27.06
CA VAL A 709 -33.54 -53.01 27.53
C VAL A 709 -32.11 -52.40 27.49
N ALA A 710 -31.16 -53.08 28.15
CA ALA A 710 -29.73 -52.79 28.37
C ALA A 710 -28.79 -52.36 27.21
N GLN A 711 -27.81 -51.52 27.58
CA GLN A 711 -26.33 -51.69 27.48
C GLN A 711 -25.73 -52.80 26.57
N PRO A 712 -24.56 -52.57 25.93
CA PRO A 712 -23.31 -52.46 26.70
C PRO A 712 -22.20 -51.48 26.24
N THR A 713 -21.29 -51.21 27.17
CA THR A 713 -19.88 -50.84 26.99
C THR A 713 -19.05 -51.76 27.90
N PRO A 714 -17.69 -51.80 27.86
CA PRO A 714 -16.73 -51.29 26.88
C PRO A 714 -15.82 -52.40 26.31
N SER A 715 -14.78 -52.06 25.54
CA SER A 715 -13.43 -52.67 25.68
C SER A 715 -12.38 -51.91 24.89
N SER A 716 -11.13 -51.96 25.38
CA SER A 716 -9.94 -51.42 24.72
C SER A 716 -9.08 -52.56 24.17
N PHE A 717 -8.36 -52.32 23.08
CA PHE A 717 -7.09 -52.95 22.75
C PHE A 717 -6.26 -51.98 21.90
N GLY A 718 -4.93 -52.05 21.97
CA GLY A 718 -4.04 -51.14 21.27
C GLY A 718 -2.87 -51.86 20.60
N GLN A 719 -2.50 -51.37 19.41
CA GLN A 719 -1.32 -51.69 18.58
C GLN A 719 -1.32 -50.66 17.42
N GLU A 720 -0.21 -50.28 16.78
CA GLU A 720 1.20 -50.29 17.19
C GLU A 720 1.93 -49.22 16.33
N VAL A 721 3.04 -48.64 16.82
CA VAL A 721 3.73 -47.56 16.09
C VAL A 721 4.60 -48.12 14.97
N SER A 722 4.29 -47.74 13.73
CA SER A 722 5.11 -48.07 12.55
C SER A 722 5.83 -46.82 12.01
N GLN A 723 7.13 -46.70 12.29
CA GLN A 723 7.99 -45.67 11.70
C GLN A 723 8.54 -46.13 10.34
N PRO A 724 8.62 -45.27 9.31
CA PRO A 724 9.50 -45.49 8.18
C PRO A 724 10.95 -45.19 8.60
N THR A 725 11.76 -46.23 8.79
CA THR A 725 13.21 -46.07 9.04
C THR A 725 13.91 -45.66 7.74
N PRO A 726 14.84 -44.69 7.74
CA PRO A 726 15.53 -44.27 6.52
C PRO A 726 16.54 -45.33 6.05
N SER A 727 16.53 -45.63 4.75
CA SER A 727 17.56 -46.44 4.10
C SER A 727 18.74 -45.58 3.66
N ASN A 728 19.89 -45.74 4.33
CA ASN A 728 21.16 -45.16 3.90
C ASN A 728 21.58 -45.70 2.53
N PHE A 729 21.86 -44.83 1.56
CA PHE A 729 22.91 -45.06 0.56
C PHE A 729 23.47 -43.74 0.04
N SER A 730 24.79 -43.70 -0.10
CA SER A 730 25.60 -42.64 -0.72
C SER A 730 27.04 -43.16 -0.85
N PRO A 731 27.84 -42.63 -1.78
CA PRO A 731 27.51 -42.29 -3.17
C PRO A 731 28.51 -42.96 -4.14
N GLU A 732 28.20 -43.10 -5.44
CA GLU A 732 29.27 -43.41 -6.40
C GLU A 732 29.11 -42.77 -7.79
N VAL A 733 30.26 -42.59 -8.43
CA VAL A 733 30.60 -41.74 -9.57
C VAL A 733 29.91 -42.16 -10.87
N GLY A 734 29.50 -41.17 -11.70
CA GLY A 734 29.04 -41.45 -13.07
C GLY A 734 28.73 -40.22 -13.93
N GLN A 735 29.75 -39.57 -14.51
CA GLN A 735 29.58 -38.87 -15.80
C GLN A 735 29.60 -39.91 -16.93
N PRO A 736 28.87 -39.69 -18.04
CA PRO A 736 29.52 -39.03 -19.17
C PRO A 736 28.65 -37.97 -19.86
N THR A 737 29.30 -37.14 -20.68
CA THR A 737 28.64 -36.23 -21.64
C THR A 737 28.59 -36.89 -23.04
N PRO A 738 28.34 -36.17 -24.16
CA PRO A 738 27.29 -36.53 -25.10
C PRO A 738 27.74 -37.49 -26.21
N SER A 739 26.77 -38.09 -26.89
CA SER A 739 26.98 -38.72 -28.20
C SER A 739 25.93 -38.25 -29.21
N SER A 740 26.41 -37.91 -30.42
CA SER A 740 25.61 -37.42 -31.53
C SER A 740 25.46 -38.50 -32.60
N PHE A 741 24.23 -38.82 -32.97
CA PHE A 741 23.90 -39.48 -34.24
C PHE A 741 22.49 -39.10 -34.66
N GLY A 742 22.22 -39.12 -35.96
CA GLY A 742 20.88 -39.00 -36.49
C GLY A 742 20.81 -39.37 -37.96
N GLN A 743 19.67 -39.90 -38.39
CA GLN A 743 19.13 -39.69 -39.73
C GLN A 743 17.64 -40.10 -39.81
N GLU A 744 16.91 -39.29 -40.57
CA GLU A 744 15.80 -39.64 -41.48
C GLU A 744 14.52 -40.39 -41.02
N VAL A 745 13.41 -39.64 -41.16
CA VAL A 745 12.18 -39.99 -41.92
C VAL A 745 11.36 -41.23 -41.49
N SER A 746 10.19 -40.97 -40.91
CA SER A 746 8.88 -41.19 -41.58
C SER A 746 7.70 -40.66 -40.77
N GLN A 747 6.59 -40.32 -41.45
CA GLN A 747 5.29 -39.97 -40.83
C GLN A 747 4.39 -41.20 -40.73
N PRO A 748 3.39 -41.16 -39.83
CA PRO A 748 2.06 -41.69 -40.15
C PRO A 748 0.93 -40.66 -39.97
N THR A 749 -0.04 -40.72 -40.87
CA THR A 749 -1.31 -39.94 -40.82
C THR A 749 -2.37 -40.73 -40.02
N PRO A 750 -3.25 -40.10 -39.22
CA PRO A 750 -4.26 -40.81 -38.44
C PRO A 750 -5.41 -41.41 -39.27
N SER A 751 -6.06 -42.45 -38.74
CA SER A 751 -7.14 -43.21 -39.38
C SER A 751 -8.54 -42.83 -38.88
N ASN A 752 -9.50 -42.74 -39.79
CA ASN A 752 -10.92 -42.41 -39.52
C ASN A 752 -11.68 -43.49 -38.75
N PHE A 753 -12.74 -43.08 -38.04
CA PHE A 753 -14.06 -43.73 -38.15
C PHE A 753 -15.19 -42.74 -37.77
N SER A 754 -16.34 -42.85 -38.45
CA SER A 754 -17.57 -42.07 -38.19
C SER A 754 -18.76 -43.03 -37.98
N PRO A 755 -19.93 -42.52 -37.57
CA PRO A 755 -21.03 -42.53 -38.56
C PRO A 755 -21.94 -41.27 -38.54
N GLU A 756 -22.67 -41.10 -39.65
CA GLU A 756 -23.81 -40.17 -39.84
C GLU A 756 -25.12 -40.82 -39.27
N VAL A 757 -26.36 -40.29 -39.33
CA VAL A 757 -27.08 -39.36 -40.24
C VAL A 757 -28.23 -38.67 -39.48
N GLY A 758 -28.63 -37.43 -39.83
CA GLY A 758 -29.92 -36.87 -39.35
C GLY A 758 -30.22 -35.37 -39.60
N GLN A 759 -30.88 -35.05 -40.71
CA GLN A 759 -31.62 -33.80 -41.04
C GLN A 759 -32.87 -34.20 -41.88
N PRO A 760 -33.83 -33.32 -42.31
CA PRO A 760 -33.98 -31.84 -42.27
C PRO A 760 -35.38 -31.46 -41.64
N PRO A 761 -36.11 -30.34 -41.95
CA PRO A 761 -35.85 -29.18 -42.83
C PRO A 761 -36.23 -27.78 -42.29
N SER A 762 -35.98 -26.77 -43.14
CA SER A 762 -36.33 -25.34 -43.02
C SER A 762 -37.62 -24.96 -43.75
N SER A 763 -38.27 -23.85 -43.35
CA SER A 763 -39.29 -23.15 -44.16
C SER A 763 -39.34 -21.63 -43.89
N SER A 764 -39.71 -20.84 -44.89
CA SER A 764 -39.85 -19.37 -44.87
C SER A 764 -41.26 -18.89 -45.28
N PHE A 765 -41.49 -17.57 -45.37
CA PHE A 765 -42.79 -16.84 -45.47
C PHE A 765 -43.55 -16.68 -44.13
N GLY A 766 -44.28 -15.58 -43.85
CA GLY A 766 -44.37 -14.28 -44.55
C GLY A 766 -45.49 -13.33 -44.04
N GLN A 767 -45.21 -12.01 -44.08
CA GLN A 767 -46.10 -10.82 -43.94
C GLN A 767 -46.86 -10.46 -42.62
N GLU A 768 -46.64 -9.20 -42.21
CA GLU A 768 -47.53 -8.12 -41.72
C GLU A 768 -48.84 -8.38 -40.93
N VAL A 769 -49.08 -7.59 -39.86
CA VAL A 769 -50.12 -6.53 -39.80
C VAL A 769 -50.05 -5.65 -38.51
N SER A 770 -50.12 -4.33 -38.72
CA SER A 770 -50.56 -3.17 -37.91
C SER A 770 -50.65 -3.10 -36.36
N GLN A 771 -50.42 -1.87 -35.85
CA GLN A 771 -50.80 -1.37 -34.52
C GLN A 771 -52.33 -1.19 -34.36
N PRO A 772 -52.81 -0.73 -33.18
CA PRO A 772 -53.18 0.70 -33.14
C PRO A 772 -52.86 1.46 -31.82
N THR A 773 -52.94 2.79 -31.87
CA THR A 773 -53.03 3.71 -30.71
C THR A 773 -54.05 4.81 -31.01
N PRO A 774 -54.93 5.14 -30.04
CA PRO A 774 -55.51 6.50 -29.91
C PRO A 774 -55.53 6.99 -28.45
N SER A 775 -55.66 8.29 -28.11
CA SER A 775 -55.64 9.54 -28.89
C SER A 775 -55.49 10.76 -27.95
N ASN A 776 -55.08 11.92 -28.48
CA ASN A 776 -54.88 13.18 -27.75
C ASN A 776 -56.17 13.90 -27.30
N PHE A 777 -56.04 14.86 -26.39
CA PHE A 777 -56.91 16.05 -26.32
C PHE A 777 -56.13 17.33 -25.94
N SER A 778 -56.62 18.48 -26.41
CA SER A 778 -56.15 19.88 -26.30
C SER A 778 -57.28 20.77 -26.89
N PRO A 779 -57.42 22.10 -26.65
CA PRO A 779 -56.34 23.11 -26.74
C PRO A 779 -56.47 24.39 -25.83
N GLU A 780 -55.57 25.37 -26.04
CA GLU A 780 -55.74 26.85 -26.04
C GLU A 780 -56.41 27.61 -24.85
N ALA A 781 -56.11 28.90 -24.54
CA ALA A 781 -55.10 29.87 -24.98
C ALA A 781 -54.98 31.05 -23.96
N GLY A 782 -53.95 31.92 -24.05
CA GLY A 782 -53.92 33.20 -23.30
C GLY A 782 -52.58 33.97 -23.29
N GLN A 783 -52.64 35.31 -23.43
CA GLN A 783 -51.54 36.30 -23.31
C GLN A 783 -52.12 37.69 -22.93
N PRO A 784 -51.33 38.68 -22.44
CA PRO A 784 -50.14 38.61 -21.59
C PRO A 784 -50.41 39.29 -20.20
N PRO A 785 -50.30 40.63 -19.96
CA PRO A 785 -49.23 41.62 -20.16
C PRO A 785 -48.58 42.18 -18.86
N SER A 786 -47.32 42.66 -18.95
CA SER A 786 -46.59 43.52 -17.96
C SER A 786 -46.21 42.86 -16.60
N SER A 787 -45.26 43.37 -15.80
CA SER A 787 -44.40 44.58 -15.91
C SER A 787 -42.96 44.32 -15.43
N SER A 788 -42.08 45.33 -15.50
CA SER A 788 -40.63 45.23 -15.35
C SER A 788 -40.08 45.30 -13.91
N PHE A 789 -39.07 44.48 -13.61
CA PHE A 789 -37.83 44.93 -12.96
C PHE A 789 -36.70 43.92 -13.27
N GLY A 790 -35.44 44.36 -13.28
CA GLY A 790 -34.31 43.49 -13.61
C GLY A 790 -33.02 43.90 -12.92
N GLN A 791 -32.12 42.94 -12.73
CA GLN A 791 -30.70 43.12 -12.42
C GLN A 791 -29.90 41.98 -13.05
N GLU A 792 -28.66 42.26 -13.43
CA GLU A 792 -27.84 41.41 -14.29
C GLU A 792 -26.99 40.40 -13.52
N VAL A 793 -26.83 39.20 -14.06
CA VAL A 793 -25.76 38.26 -13.70
C VAL A 793 -25.09 37.76 -14.97
N SER A 794 -23.84 38.18 -15.21
CA SER A 794 -23.09 37.87 -16.43
C SER A 794 -22.42 36.49 -16.36
N GLN A 795 -22.69 35.64 -17.35
CA GLN A 795 -22.02 34.35 -17.54
C GLN A 795 -20.90 34.46 -18.60
N PRO A 796 -19.70 33.87 -18.39
CA PRO A 796 -18.67 33.80 -19.42
C PRO A 796 -18.87 32.60 -20.36
N THR A 797 -18.81 32.85 -21.67
CA THR A 797 -18.95 31.83 -22.73
C THR A 797 -17.68 30.95 -22.86
N PRO A 798 -17.79 29.63 -23.07
CA PRO A 798 -16.65 28.77 -23.40
C PRO A 798 -16.18 28.97 -24.85
N SER A 799 -14.88 28.74 -25.11
CA SER A 799 -14.28 28.77 -26.45
C SER A 799 -13.93 27.36 -26.94
N ASN A 800 -14.13 27.11 -28.24
CA ASN A 800 -14.04 25.78 -28.85
C ASN A 800 -12.62 25.41 -29.31
N PHE A 801 -12.34 24.11 -29.29
CA PHE A 801 -11.42 23.44 -30.22
C PHE A 801 -12.00 22.07 -30.57
N SER A 802 -12.02 21.73 -31.86
CA SER A 802 -12.39 20.40 -32.37
C SER A 802 -11.41 19.99 -33.47
N PRO A 803 -11.00 18.71 -33.56
CA PRO A 803 -10.16 18.21 -34.64
C PRO A 803 -11.00 17.74 -35.83
N GLU A 804 -10.46 17.88 -37.05
CA GLU A 804 -11.06 17.30 -38.26
C GLU A 804 -10.62 15.84 -38.45
N ALA A 805 -11.52 15.01 -38.98
CA ALA A 805 -11.23 13.68 -39.51
C ALA A 805 -12.17 13.42 -40.70
N GLY A 806 -11.60 13.30 -41.92
CA GLY A 806 -12.35 13.05 -43.15
C GLY A 806 -12.40 11.56 -43.51
N GLN A 807 -13.52 11.09 -44.05
CA GLN A 807 -13.66 9.76 -44.66
C GLN A 807 -13.44 9.79 -46.19
N PRO A 808 -13.13 8.65 -46.84
CA PRO A 808 -12.50 8.64 -48.17
C PRO A 808 -13.44 8.29 -49.35
N ASN A 809 -12.81 8.19 -50.54
CA ASN A 809 -13.23 7.64 -51.85
C ASN A 809 -13.82 8.59 -52.91
N PRO A 810 -13.61 8.32 -54.23
CA PRO A 810 -12.64 7.40 -54.86
C PRO A 810 -11.85 7.95 -56.09
N SER A 811 -10.69 7.32 -56.34
CA SER A 811 -10.05 7.04 -57.65
C SER A 811 -9.94 8.11 -58.77
N ASN A 812 -8.70 8.45 -59.15
CA ASN A 812 -8.20 8.16 -60.51
C ASN A 812 -6.65 8.15 -60.64
N LEU A 813 -6.14 7.96 -61.86
CA LEU A 813 -4.81 7.39 -62.17
C LEU A 813 -3.67 8.37 -62.58
N SER A 814 -2.44 7.87 -62.37
CA SER A 814 -1.19 8.10 -63.13
C SER A 814 -0.28 9.33 -62.85
N PRO A 815 1.05 9.23 -63.08
CA PRO A 815 2.05 10.24 -62.70
C PRO A 815 2.82 10.89 -63.88
N GLU A 816 3.49 12.02 -63.64
CA GLU A 816 4.64 12.48 -64.45
C GLU A 816 5.63 13.35 -63.62
N ALA A 817 6.74 13.79 -64.21
CA ALA A 817 7.99 14.12 -63.48
C ALA A 817 8.58 15.52 -63.77
N GLY A 818 9.45 16.02 -62.87
CA GLY A 818 10.35 17.15 -63.21
C GLY A 818 10.83 18.04 -62.04
N GLN A 819 12.15 18.14 -61.90
CA GLN A 819 12.98 19.04 -61.08
C GLN A 819 12.74 20.58 -61.31
N PRO A 820 13.41 21.53 -60.61
CA PRO A 820 14.46 21.44 -59.57
C PRO A 820 14.21 22.27 -58.28
N THR A 821 15.23 22.32 -57.39
CA THR A 821 15.21 22.92 -56.04
C THR A 821 15.59 24.41 -55.96
N LEU A 822 15.04 25.12 -54.96
CA LEU A 822 15.66 26.28 -54.30
C LEU A 822 15.51 26.15 -52.75
N PRO A 823 16.37 26.79 -51.92
CA PRO A 823 16.62 26.35 -50.54
C PRO A 823 15.59 26.82 -49.50
N GLU A 824 15.35 25.99 -48.46
CA GLU A 824 14.64 26.41 -47.25
C GLU A 824 15.42 27.51 -46.50
N LYS A 825 14.71 28.51 -45.97
CA LYS A 825 15.25 29.41 -44.94
C LYS A 825 15.34 28.68 -43.60
N PRO A 826 16.35 28.95 -42.75
CA PRO A 826 16.45 28.32 -41.43
C PRO A 826 15.22 28.64 -40.58
N LYS A 827 14.66 27.61 -39.94
CA LYS A 827 13.55 27.75 -38.98
C LYS A 827 14.11 28.34 -37.68
N ASP A 828 13.61 29.51 -37.29
CA ASP A 828 14.01 30.22 -36.07
C ASP A 828 13.72 29.38 -34.81
N THR A 829 14.73 29.19 -33.97
CA THR A 829 14.73 28.27 -32.82
C THR A 829 14.97 28.97 -31.48
N SER A 830 14.24 30.03 -31.16
CA SER A 830 13.92 30.34 -29.75
C SER A 830 12.81 31.37 -29.56
N LYS A 831 11.75 30.97 -28.84
CA LYS A 831 11.01 31.91 -27.97
C LYS A 831 10.85 31.29 -26.59
N MET A 832 11.87 31.46 -25.75
CA MET A 832 11.78 31.19 -24.31
C MET A 832 10.59 31.95 -23.72
N ARG A 833 9.58 31.21 -23.23
CA ARG A 833 8.45 31.78 -22.50
C ARG A 833 8.80 31.83 -21.02
N HIS A 834 9.41 32.93 -20.60
CA HIS A 834 9.64 33.19 -19.17
C HIS A 834 8.28 33.25 -18.44
N ARG A 835 8.13 32.45 -17.38
CA ARG A 835 6.90 32.40 -16.58
C ARG A 835 7.07 33.23 -15.32
N VAL A 836 6.66 34.49 -15.38
CA VAL A 836 6.58 35.37 -14.21
C VAL A 836 5.38 34.94 -13.35
N SER A 837 5.59 34.78 -12.05
CA SER A 837 4.54 34.61 -11.05
C SER A 837 4.29 35.93 -10.35
N VAL A 838 3.03 36.29 -10.12
CA VAL A 838 2.61 37.57 -9.54
C VAL A 838 1.87 37.29 -8.23
N ARG A 839 2.13 38.08 -7.18
CA ARG A 839 1.43 37.95 -5.88
C ARG A 839 -0.07 38.28 -6.05
N ASP A 840 -0.95 37.58 -5.32
CA ASP A 840 -2.41 37.66 -5.54
C ASP A 840 -3.00 39.08 -5.37
N GLU A 841 -2.42 39.90 -4.49
CA GLU A 841 -2.76 41.33 -4.34
C GLU A 841 -2.51 42.14 -5.62
N ILE A 842 -1.38 41.88 -6.29
CA ILE A 842 -0.99 42.56 -7.53
C ILE A 842 -1.80 42.00 -8.72
N TYR A 843 -2.08 40.69 -8.72
CA TYR A 843 -2.97 40.07 -9.71
C TYR A 843 -4.40 40.61 -9.63
N THR A 844 -4.90 40.89 -8.42
CA THR A 844 -6.22 41.52 -8.20
C THR A 844 -6.26 42.93 -8.81
N LYS A 845 -5.27 43.78 -8.51
CA LYS A 845 -5.14 45.13 -9.08
C LYS A 845 -5.00 45.10 -10.61
N LEU A 846 -4.20 44.17 -11.16
CA LEU A 846 -4.08 43.95 -12.61
C LEU A 846 -5.41 43.55 -13.26
N LYS A 847 -6.27 42.80 -12.56
CA LYS A 847 -7.58 42.36 -13.04
C LYS A 847 -8.63 43.49 -13.01
N GLU A 848 -8.50 44.43 -12.07
CA GLU A 848 -9.29 45.66 -12.03
C GLU A 848 -8.87 46.62 -13.14
N GLU A 849 -7.57 46.84 -13.31
CA GLU A 849 -7.03 47.70 -14.37
C GLU A 849 -7.28 47.12 -15.78
N SER A 850 -7.27 45.79 -15.92
CA SER A 850 -7.69 45.08 -17.14
C SER A 850 -9.14 45.41 -17.53
N LYS A 851 -10.06 45.48 -16.57
CA LYS A 851 -11.43 45.94 -16.82
C LYS A 851 -11.47 47.44 -17.15
N ARG A 852 -10.68 48.26 -16.46
CA ARG A 852 -10.66 49.73 -16.64
C ARG A 852 -10.14 50.15 -18.03
N GLN A 853 -9.13 49.46 -18.57
CA GLN A 853 -8.56 49.73 -19.89
C GLN A 853 -9.16 48.89 -21.03
N GLY A 854 -9.99 47.88 -20.73
CA GLY A 854 -10.49 46.92 -21.73
C GLY A 854 -9.42 45.99 -22.33
N LYS A 855 -8.20 45.97 -21.77
CA LYS A 855 -7.07 45.14 -22.21
C LYS A 855 -7.02 43.81 -21.43
N PRO A 856 -6.59 42.69 -22.04
CA PRO A 856 -6.33 41.45 -21.31
C PRO A 856 -5.24 41.63 -20.23
N VAL A 857 -5.39 40.97 -19.07
CA VAL A 857 -4.39 40.99 -17.97
C VAL A 857 -2.98 40.66 -18.46
N VAL A 858 -2.84 39.69 -19.38
CA VAL A 858 -1.54 39.28 -19.96
C VAL A 858 -0.91 40.40 -20.77
N GLN A 859 -1.71 41.21 -21.47
CA GLN A 859 -1.21 42.37 -22.22
C GLN A 859 -0.71 43.46 -21.26
N LEU A 860 -1.49 43.83 -20.24
CA LEU A 860 -1.06 44.82 -19.24
C LEU A 860 0.20 44.39 -18.50
N ALA A 861 0.31 43.11 -18.12
CA ALA A 861 1.52 42.58 -17.49
C ALA A 861 2.73 42.64 -18.44
N THR A 862 2.54 42.39 -19.74
CA THR A 862 3.61 42.48 -20.75
C THR A 862 4.04 43.92 -21.00
N GLU A 863 3.08 44.86 -21.10
CA GLU A 863 3.34 46.30 -21.24
C GLU A 863 4.11 46.85 -20.02
N ALA A 864 3.68 46.51 -18.79
CA ALA A 864 4.35 46.93 -17.56
C ALA A 864 5.77 46.35 -17.41
N ILE A 865 5.98 45.08 -17.78
CA ILE A 865 7.32 44.46 -17.80
C ILE A 865 8.22 45.14 -18.84
N ALA A 866 7.70 45.48 -20.02
CA ALA A 866 8.46 46.19 -21.03
C ALA A 866 8.86 47.60 -20.56
N GLU A 867 7.93 48.35 -19.96
CA GLU A 867 8.20 49.69 -19.40
C GLU A 867 9.22 49.66 -18.26
N TYR A 868 9.16 48.65 -17.37
CA TYR A 868 10.14 48.42 -16.31
C TYR A 868 11.54 48.10 -16.88
N LEU A 869 11.62 47.25 -17.90
CA LEU A 869 12.87 46.91 -18.59
C LEU A 869 13.44 48.04 -19.47
N GLU A 870 12.65 49.04 -19.84
CA GLU A 870 13.16 50.30 -20.41
C GLU A 870 13.63 51.27 -19.32
N LYS A 871 12.91 51.36 -18.18
CA LYS A 871 13.35 52.17 -17.03
C LYS A 871 14.72 51.73 -16.50
N ILE A 872 14.96 50.42 -16.38
CA ILE A 872 16.29 49.87 -16.03
C ILE A 872 17.34 50.32 -17.06
N ARG A 873 17.14 50.04 -18.35
CA ARG A 873 18.10 50.39 -19.42
C ARG A 873 18.40 51.89 -19.52
N ASN A 874 17.43 52.74 -19.18
CA ASN A 874 17.63 54.18 -19.13
C ASN A 874 18.37 54.62 -17.85
N SER A 875 18.20 53.93 -16.72
CA SER A 875 18.96 54.21 -15.48
C SER A 875 20.43 53.76 -15.53
N GLU A 876 20.79 52.79 -16.37
CA GLU A 876 22.17 52.31 -16.57
C GLU A 876 23.08 53.35 -17.30
N SER A 877 22.57 54.54 -17.62
CA SER A 877 23.27 55.57 -18.40
C SER A 877 24.21 56.49 -17.58
N SER A 878 24.59 56.11 -16.36
CA SER A 878 25.57 56.83 -15.52
C SER A 878 26.58 55.88 -14.86
N PRO A 879 27.90 56.02 -15.07
CA PRO A 879 28.87 54.98 -14.73
C PRO A 879 29.49 55.13 -13.32
N THR A 880 29.01 54.35 -12.36
CA THR A 880 29.72 54.00 -11.10
C THR A 880 29.35 52.58 -10.69
N ALA A 881 30.27 51.86 -10.03
CA ALA A 881 30.15 50.41 -9.78
C ALA A 881 29.36 50.06 -8.51
N ASP A 882 28.59 48.96 -8.56
CA ASP A 882 28.78 47.79 -7.68
C ASP A 882 27.90 46.58 -8.11
N GLU A 883 28.49 45.52 -8.69
CA GLU A 883 27.76 44.31 -9.13
C GLU A 883 27.57 43.28 -7.99
N THR A 884 26.92 43.66 -6.88
CA THR A 884 26.72 42.73 -5.76
C THR A 884 25.31 42.64 -5.16
N ASN A 885 24.32 43.45 -5.60
CA ASN A 885 23.01 43.50 -4.91
C ASN A 885 21.74 43.47 -5.79
N PHE A 886 21.81 42.98 -7.04
CA PHE A 886 20.64 42.86 -7.93
C PHE A 886 20.12 41.42 -8.08
N LYS A 887 19.61 40.84 -6.98
CA LYS A 887 18.87 39.55 -6.98
C LYS A 887 17.59 39.51 -6.14
N GLN A 888 17.16 40.64 -5.56
CA GLN A 888 15.89 40.74 -4.83
C GLN A 888 15.19 42.11 -5.05
N GLU A 889 14.54 42.26 -6.19
CA GLU A 889 13.34 43.11 -6.38
C GLU A 889 12.38 42.44 -7.38
#